data_AF-A0A2H3H1Z4-F1
#
_entry.id   AF-A0A2H3H1Z4-F1
#
_cell.length_a   1.000
_cell.length_b   1.000
_cell.length_c   1.000
_cell.angle_alpha   90.00
_cell.angle_beta   90.00
_cell.angle_gamma   90.00
#
_symmetry.space_group_name_H-M   'P 1'
#
loop_
_entity.id
_entity.type
_entity.pdbx_description
1 polymer ?
#
loop_
_entity_poly.entity_id
_entity_poly.type
_entity_poly.pdbx_seq_one_letter_code
_entity_poly.pdbx_strand_id
1 'polypeptide(L)'
;MACFCKHLDQLIDNFDPSSTARLASSLNKHLEAIRSILAKNKSLSKEVRYQVIPSNQRTAKILSLQSITFDRVRKLHETLQNDTKAFWASNDDSSLQELRRRVACMTIFLRSKINDDAWIAEDVAAVAKGRTLSELRYAGSKYIKIARKLGGVGSILWLPLEVPASTYERYLNMDDAEAFEHLKNVGSEAPDLTLFVQRLITEQLNDSTLTLSFRNLLSEYGDCFLPSEQGLLLLHTLGGTEVPVDLLQSVKTPMRRWTEEGEIQSISALDFGFSSDLVNVLSNDSVLLQIAQRPEVTQQTLEDGAVTLSLHPQARDEIANRLSPQTIEDWETTALRLLCFACPPCYEGKVNWPLPTKKAIWALLDKLTCQKRIPTSLRTCVIEALLYFCERDLFSMRLAAIQRAKTLLRKNMPFYYQASVTLFDSIISGKDGNFENSNAIINEFLSSEQYEANTRSDNALRGRLHISSIENKIHRYDSDVAATIYNWKGIHPLSTFEIEVTRRLQGVAAKFFHSIGDFKTTRASLEQHLWLNSTMPIRHNTKLLIVTRLAEIHCELHEYDKALQIINVEIETISVKKGRPFRRLSMAMAEAYIGLGQFNDATSILEELITVEPPELDDLNDQVLKMRRLILSARIQHERCNFVGALMLWNQAGQVMKDLSTFNSRHGWIAAIIQLSIAHAQIVLGNSEGGREAWDAAVEVAMRERFEFVFPVLATTWLQKIVGEIYQAKGWPLRVMMPGGKSDLTWL
;
A
#
# COMPACT_ATOMS: atom_id res chain seq x y z
N MET A 1 0.40 6.47 77.15
CA MET A 1 0.02 6.97 75.82
C MET A 1 0.04 5.79 74.85
N ALA A 2 -1.11 5.38 74.31
CA ALA A 2 -1.14 4.31 73.31
C ALA A 2 -0.61 4.82 71.97
N CYS A 3 0.11 3.96 71.23
CA CYS A 3 0.66 4.28 69.91
C CYS A 3 -0.46 4.76 68.97
N PHE A 4 -0.19 5.78 68.16
CA PHE A 4 -1.15 6.33 67.19
C PHE A 4 -1.66 5.26 66.21
N CYS A 5 -0.82 4.26 65.86
CA CYS A 5 -1.20 3.11 65.04
C CYS A 5 -2.34 2.29 65.65
N LYS A 6 -2.33 2.04 66.97
CA LYS A 6 -3.41 1.28 67.64
C LYS A 6 -4.76 1.99 67.59
N HIS A 7 -4.77 3.32 67.59
CA HIS A 7 -6.01 4.10 67.45
C HIS A 7 -6.51 4.11 66.00
N LEU A 8 -5.61 4.08 65.02
CA LEU A 8 -5.95 3.93 63.60
C LEU A 8 -6.56 2.55 63.33
N ASP A 9 -5.95 1.47 63.82
CA ASP A 9 -6.46 0.11 63.66
C ASP A 9 -7.88 -0.04 64.25
N GLN A 10 -8.12 0.55 65.43
CA GLN A 10 -9.45 0.56 66.06
C GLN A 10 -10.51 1.33 65.27
N LEU A 11 -10.12 2.40 64.55
CA LEU A 11 -11.00 3.19 63.70
C LEU A 11 -11.27 2.55 62.35
N ILE A 12 -10.35 1.73 61.84
CA ILE A 12 -10.56 0.92 60.64
C ILE A 12 -11.67 -0.11 60.91
N ASP A 13 -11.65 -0.73 62.09
CA ASP A 13 -12.65 -1.72 62.47
C ASP A 13 -13.99 -1.10 62.92
N ASN A 14 -13.98 0.12 63.47
CA ASN A 14 -15.18 0.83 63.94
C ASN A 14 -15.09 2.34 63.66
N PHE A 15 -15.53 2.77 62.48
CA PHE A 15 -15.44 4.16 62.03
C PHE A 15 -16.40 5.09 62.80
N ASP A 16 -15.85 6.07 63.53
CA ASP A 16 -16.60 7.19 64.12
C ASP A 16 -16.09 8.54 63.58
N PRO A 17 -16.95 9.34 62.91
CA PRO A 17 -16.58 10.66 62.38
C PRO A 17 -16.06 11.62 63.44
N SER A 18 -16.61 11.59 64.66
CA SER A 18 -16.29 12.56 65.71
C SER A 18 -14.93 12.29 66.37
N SER A 19 -14.58 11.01 66.54
CA SER A 19 -13.25 10.54 66.94
C SER A 19 -12.20 10.80 65.87
N THR A 20 -12.55 10.55 64.60
CA THR A 20 -11.65 10.75 63.45
C THR A 20 -11.26 12.23 63.29
N ALA A 21 -12.20 13.15 63.45
CA ALA A 21 -11.93 14.59 63.39
C ALA A 21 -10.94 15.06 64.47
N ARG A 22 -10.99 14.48 65.68
CA ARG A 22 -10.05 14.81 66.77
C ARG A 22 -8.64 14.30 66.50
N LEU A 23 -8.50 13.21 65.74
CA LEU A 23 -7.21 12.63 65.38
C LEU A 23 -6.54 13.31 64.19
N ALA A 24 -7.29 14.05 63.36
CA ALA A 24 -6.77 14.73 62.18
C ALA A 24 -5.54 15.61 62.47
N SER A 25 -5.56 16.37 63.58
CA SER A 25 -4.41 17.19 63.99
C SER A 25 -3.17 16.34 64.31
N SER A 26 -3.35 15.21 65.00
CA SER A 26 -2.26 14.29 65.36
C SER A 26 -1.73 13.53 64.14
N LEU A 27 -2.62 13.14 63.22
CA LEU A 27 -2.27 12.49 61.96
C LEU A 27 -1.44 13.43 61.09
N ASN A 28 -1.88 14.68 60.92
CA ASN A 28 -1.15 15.68 60.15
C ASN A 28 0.25 15.94 60.72
N LYS A 29 0.40 16.00 62.06
CA LYS A 29 1.73 16.13 62.69
C LYS A 29 2.63 14.92 62.41
N HIS A 30 2.08 13.70 62.43
CA HIS A 30 2.86 12.50 62.11
C HIS A 30 3.25 12.44 60.63
N LEU A 31 2.33 12.77 59.72
CA LEU A 31 2.61 12.82 58.28
C LEU A 31 3.66 13.90 57.94
N GLU A 32 3.59 15.07 58.59
CA GLU A 32 4.60 16.13 58.48
C GLU A 32 5.98 15.66 58.96
N ALA A 33 6.04 14.92 60.08
CA ALA A 33 7.27 14.34 60.60
C ALA A 33 7.86 13.29 59.66
N ILE A 34 7.03 12.38 59.14
CA ILE A 34 7.45 11.38 58.13
C ILE A 34 8.00 12.09 56.89
N ARG A 35 7.33 13.14 56.41
CA ARG A 35 7.81 13.95 55.28
C ARG A 35 9.17 14.58 55.57
N SER A 36 9.37 15.14 56.77
CA SER A 36 10.65 15.72 57.18
C SER A 36 11.77 14.67 57.21
N ILE A 37 11.48 13.47 57.66
CA ILE A 37 12.42 12.33 57.68
C ILE A 37 12.80 11.91 56.26
N LEU A 38 11.80 11.73 55.38
CA LEU A 38 12.03 11.32 53.98
C LEU A 38 12.77 12.38 53.17
N ALA A 39 12.52 13.67 53.41
CA ALA A 39 13.24 14.76 52.76
C ALA A 39 14.75 14.79 53.14
N LYS A 40 15.09 14.37 54.37
CA LYS A 40 16.47 14.32 54.85
C LYS A 40 17.21 13.05 54.42
N ASN A 41 16.52 11.96 54.06
CA ASN A 41 17.15 10.70 53.68
C ASN A 41 16.66 10.20 52.31
N LYS A 42 17.44 10.53 51.27
CA LYS A 42 17.15 10.15 49.88
C LYS A 42 17.14 8.63 49.63
N SER A 43 17.85 7.82 50.43
CA SER A 43 17.83 6.36 50.26
C SER A 43 16.50 5.77 50.72
N LEU A 44 16.05 6.17 51.91
CA LEU A 44 14.76 5.79 52.47
C LEU A 44 13.59 6.25 51.59
N SER A 45 13.69 7.46 51.03
CA SER A 45 12.70 7.99 50.08
C SER A 45 12.51 7.15 48.81
N LYS A 46 13.51 6.34 48.40
CA LYS A 46 13.40 5.47 47.21
C LYS A 46 12.73 4.13 47.53
N GLU A 47 12.73 3.71 48.79
CA GLU A 47 12.15 2.43 49.23
C GLU A 47 10.67 2.55 49.65
N VAL A 48 10.23 3.76 50.04
CA VAL A 48 8.84 4.01 50.43
C VAL A 48 7.93 4.06 49.20
N ARG A 49 6.91 3.18 49.17
CA ARG A 49 5.98 2.99 48.04
C ARG A 49 4.79 3.96 48.00
N TYR A 50 4.68 4.88 48.95
CA TYR A 50 3.56 5.83 49.04
C TYR A 50 4.07 7.27 49.14
N GLN A 51 3.38 8.21 48.48
CA GLN A 51 3.72 9.62 48.47
C GLN A 51 2.71 10.42 49.29
N VAL A 52 3.18 11.18 50.27
CA VAL A 52 2.34 12.09 51.06
C VAL A 52 2.27 13.44 50.33
N ILE A 53 1.17 13.69 49.62
CA ILE A 53 0.92 14.96 48.92
C ILE A 53 0.05 15.85 49.81
N PRO A 54 0.54 17.02 50.27
CA PRO A 54 -0.30 17.94 51.03
C PRO A 54 -1.41 18.49 50.13
N SER A 55 -2.66 18.45 50.59
CA SER A 55 -3.76 19.17 49.95
C SER A 55 -3.41 20.66 49.93
N ASN A 56 -3.07 21.21 48.77
CA ASN A 56 -2.76 22.62 48.67
C ASN A 56 -4.05 23.39 48.94
N GLN A 57 -4.13 24.11 50.07
CA GLN A 57 -5.31 24.93 50.41
C GLN A 57 -5.69 25.91 49.29
N ARG A 58 -4.77 26.23 48.38
CA ARG A 58 -5.04 27.07 47.21
C ARG A 58 -5.70 26.33 46.05
N THR A 59 -5.47 25.03 45.86
CA THR A 59 -6.20 24.21 44.87
C THR A 59 -7.54 23.71 45.41
N ALA A 60 -7.79 23.80 46.72
CA ALA A 60 -9.11 23.53 47.32
C ALA A 60 -10.24 24.37 46.68
N LYS A 61 -9.92 25.56 46.15
CA LYS A 61 -10.89 26.37 45.37
C LYS A 61 -11.37 25.68 44.10
N ILE A 62 -10.52 24.90 43.44
CA ILE A 62 -10.90 24.10 42.27
C ILE A 62 -11.85 23.00 42.71
N LEU A 63 -11.50 22.26 43.76
CA LEU A 63 -12.31 21.16 44.30
C LEU A 63 -13.64 21.62 44.91
N SER A 64 -13.73 22.88 45.36
CA SER A 64 -14.97 23.46 45.89
C SER A 64 -15.99 23.88 44.82
N LEU A 65 -15.63 23.82 43.53
CA LEU A 65 -16.54 24.15 42.44
C LEU A 65 -17.62 23.07 42.31
N GLN A 66 -18.88 23.45 42.40
CA GLN A 66 -20.01 22.52 42.25
C GLN A 66 -20.46 22.40 40.79
N SER A 67 -20.41 23.49 40.03
CA SER A 67 -20.75 23.54 38.60
C SER A 67 -20.15 24.77 37.92
N ILE A 68 -20.06 24.76 36.58
CA ILE A 68 -19.61 25.87 35.75
C ILE A 68 -20.75 26.24 34.80
N THR A 69 -21.02 27.54 34.63
CA THR A 69 -21.97 28.03 33.62
C THR A 69 -21.23 28.44 32.34
N PHE A 70 -21.64 27.88 31.20
CA PHE A 70 -20.95 28.11 29.91
C PHE A 70 -21.60 29.20 29.05
N ASP A 71 -22.70 29.82 29.48
CA ASP A 71 -23.47 30.77 28.67
C ASP A 71 -22.65 31.96 28.18
N ARG A 72 -21.76 32.48 29.03
CA ARG A 72 -20.88 33.60 28.67
C ARG A 72 -19.87 33.20 27.60
N VAL A 73 -19.27 32.03 27.74
CA VAL A 73 -18.28 31.50 26.81
C VAL A 73 -18.95 31.16 25.47
N ARG A 74 -20.18 30.61 25.51
CA ARG A 74 -20.99 30.35 24.33
C ARG A 74 -21.35 31.64 23.58
N LYS A 75 -21.83 32.66 24.30
CA LYS A 75 -22.13 33.99 23.72
C LYS A 75 -20.89 34.65 23.12
N LEU A 76 -19.76 34.55 23.81
CA LEU A 76 -18.47 35.04 23.31
C LEU A 76 -18.08 34.35 22.01
N HIS A 77 -18.17 33.02 21.97
CA HIS A 77 -17.89 32.24 20.78
C HIS A 77 -18.83 32.58 19.62
N GLU A 78 -20.15 32.63 19.85
CA GLU A 78 -21.14 33.02 18.84
C GLU A 78 -20.86 34.39 18.22
N THR A 79 -20.43 35.34 19.05
CA THR A 79 -20.14 36.72 18.61
C THR A 79 -18.80 36.82 17.87
N LEU A 80 -17.78 36.09 18.31
CA LEU A 80 -16.38 36.30 17.89
C LEU A 80 -15.79 35.19 17.02
N GLN A 81 -16.50 34.07 16.80
CA GLN A 81 -15.99 32.92 16.04
C GLN A 81 -15.43 33.26 14.64
N ASN A 82 -15.94 34.33 14.02
CA ASN A 82 -15.54 34.81 12.70
C ASN A 82 -14.76 36.13 12.74
N ASP A 83 -14.53 36.72 13.92
CA ASP A 83 -13.80 37.98 14.12
C ASP A 83 -12.86 37.87 15.34
N THR A 84 -11.74 37.22 15.10
CA THR A 84 -10.63 37.07 16.03
C THR A 84 -9.95 38.39 16.39
N LYS A 85 -10.03 39.41 15.53
CA LYS A 85 -9.49 40.75 15.83
C LYS A 85 -10.32 41.45 16.90
N ALA A 86 -11.64 41.33 16.83
CA ALA A 86 -12.52 41.82 17.89
C ALA A 86 -12.27 41.12 19.23
N PHE A 87 -11.78 39.87 19.23
CA PHE A 87 -11.35 39.22 20.47
C PHE A 87 -10.20 39.96 21.16
N TRP A 88 -9.30 40.64 20.43
CA TRP A 88 -8.18 41.37 21.03
C TRP A 88 -8.49 42.85 21.32
N ALA A 89 -9.50 43.43 20.66
CA ALA A 89 -9.88 44.84 20.82
C ALA A 89 -10.29 45.21 22.27
N SER A 90 -9.79 46.31 22.82
CA SER A 90 -10.04 46.73 24.21
C SER A 90 -11.53 46.99 24.48
N ASN A 91 -12.11 46.23 25.42
CA ASN A 91 -13.45 46.46 25.99
C ASN A 91 -13.35 46.45 27.53
N ASP A 92 -14.21 47.19 28.21
CA ASP A 92 -14.25 47.33 29.69
C ASP A 92 -14.72 46.06 30.45
N ASP A 93 -14.86 44.92 29.78
CA ASP A 93 -15.28 43.66 30.41
C ASP A 93 -14.11 42.93 31.08
N SER A 94 -14.06 43.02 32.41
CA SER A 94 -13.07 42.33 33.27
C SER A 94 -12.99 40.80 33.06
N SER A 95 -14.09 40.14 32.69
CA SER A 95 -14.10 38.68 32.47
C SER A 95 -13.38 38.32 31.17
N LEU A 96 -13.60 39.12 30.13
CA LEU A 96 -12.95 38.98 28.83
C LEU A 96 -11.45 39.27 28.91
N GLN A 97 -11.03 40.19 29.78
CA GLN A 97 -9.62 40.48 30.03
C GLN A 97 -8.87 39.25 30.58
N GLU A 98 -9.48 38.47 31.48
CA GLU A 98 -8.83 37.27 32.02
C GLU A 98 -8.75 36.14 30.97
N LEU A 99 -9.78 35.96 30.14
CA LEU A 99 -9.75 35.00 29.03
C LEU A 99 -8.66 35.35 28.01
N ARG A 100 -8.58 36.63 27.62
CA ARG A 100 -7.51 37.16 26.76
C ARG A 100 -6.15 36.92 27.37
N ARG A 101 -6.01 37.15 28.67
CA ARG A 101 -4.75 36.94 29.40
C ARG A 101 -4.26 35.50 29.29
N ARG A 102 -5.15 34.51 29.41
CA ARG A 102 -4.78 33.08 29.29
C ARG A 102 -4.23 32.78 27.89
N VAL A 103 -4.95 33.18 26.84
CA VAL A 103 -4.52 33.00 25.43
C VAL A 103 -3.22 33.77 25.17
N ALA A 104 -3.12 35.02 25.64
CA ALA A 104 -1.93 35.86 25.54
C ALA A 104 -0.69 35.23 26.19
N CYS A 105 -0.82 34.61 27.36
CA CYS A 105 0.30 33.91 27.98
C CYS A 105 0.78 32.75 27.10
N MET A 106 -0.14 31.98 26.51
CA MET A 106 0.19 30.89 25.59
C MET A 106 0.90 31.42 24.33
N THR A 107 0.40 32.48 23.70
CA THR A 107 1.02 33.07 22.50
C THR A 107 2.40 33.66 22.80
N ILE A 108 2.59 34.34 23.94
CA ILE A 108 3.89 34.84 24.40
C ILE A 108 4.88 33.69 24.59
N PHE A 109 4.45 32.60 25.24
CA PHE A 109 5.29 31.42 25.41
C PHE A 109 5.69 30.80 24.07
N LEU A 110 4.71 30.54 23.18
CA LEU A 110 4.98 29.95 21.87
C LEU A 110 5.88 30.85 21.02
N ARG A 111 5.64 32.16 20.99
CA ARG A 111 6.48 33.13 20.25
C ARG A 111 7.92 33.15 20.78
N SER A 112 8.11 33.02 22.09
CA SER A 112 9.47 32.89 22.66
C SER A 112 10.22 31.64 22.21
N LYS A 113 9.51 30.57 21.79
CA LYS A 113 10.14 29.37 21.20
C LYS A 113 10.62 29.55 19.78
N ILE A 114 10.15 30.59 19.09
CA ILE A 114 10.61 30.95 17.73
C ILE A 114 11.80 31.89 17.81
N ASN A 115 11.70 32.91 18.67
CA ASN A 115 12.74 33.89 18.88
C ASN A 115 12.65 34.42 20.32
N ASP A 116 13.69 34.17 21.12
CA ASP A 116 13.76 34.57 22.53
C ASP A 116 13.74 36.09 22.72
N ASP A 117 14.20 36.85 21.71
CA ASP A 117 14.27 38.31 21.67
C ASP A 117 13.05 38.96 20.99
N ALA A 118 12.10 38.18 20.46
CA ALA A 118 10.94 38.73 19.76
C ALA A 118 9.99 39.48 20.72
N TRP A 119 9.69 40.73 20.36
CA TRP A 119 8.70 41.56 21.02
C TRP A 119 7.29 40.96 20.90
N ILE A 120 6.43 41.28 21.88
CA ILE A 120 5.03 40.85 21.95
C ILE A 120 4.26 41.49 20.79
N ALA A 121 3.36 40.74 20.14
CA ALA A 121 2.47 41.30 19.13
C ALA A 121 1.68 42.50 19.70
N GLU A 122 1.40 43.50 18.88
CA GLU A 122 0.76 44.76 19.30
C GLU A 122 -0.55 44.51 20.07
N ASP A 123 -1.36 43.59 19.57
CA ASP A 123 -2.63 43.15 20.16
C ASP A 123 -2.50 42.54 21.57
N VAL A 124 -1.33 41.99 21.90
CA VAL A 124 -1.06 41.28 23.16
C VAL A 124 -0.23 42.14 24.13
N ALA A 125 0.35 43.25 23.66
CA ALA A 125 1.24 44.12 24.44
C ALA A 125 0.58 44.69 25.71
N ALA A 126 -0.74 44.95 25.66
CA ALA A 126 -1.50 45.43 26.81
C ALA A 126 -1.46 44.46 28.01
N VAL A 127 -1.43 43.14 27.77
CA VAL A 127 -1.39 42.11 28.83
C VAL A 127 -0.03 42.06 29.52
N ALA A 128 1.04 42.45 28.83
CA ALA A 128 2.39 42.42 29.35
C ALA A 128 2.80 43.68 30.13
N LYS A 129 2.02 44.75 30.03
CA LYS A 129 2.33 46.03 30.69
C LYS A 129 2.43 45.84 32.21
N GLY A 130 3.60 46.14 32.78
CA GLY A 130 3.86 46.04 34.23
C GLY A 130 4.11 44.63 34.77
N ARG A 131 4.32 43.63 33.91
CA ARG A 131 4.61 42.23 34.30
C ARG A 131 5.95 41.75 33.76
N THR A 132 6.53 40.73 34.39
CA THR A 132 7.78 40.13 33.90
C THR A 132 7.49 39.10 32.79
N LEU A 133 8.24 39.15 31.69
CA LEU A 133 8.05 38.24 30.55
C LEU A 133 8.27 36.77 30.93
N SER A 134 9.20 36.49 31.85
CA SER A 134 9.46 35.14 32.34
C SER A 134 8.26 34.53 33.06
N GLU A 135 7.53 35.32 33.86
CA GLU A 135 6.29 34.87 34.51
C GLU A 135 5.19 34.56 33.49
N LEU A 136 5.05 35.39 32.45
CA LEU A 136 4.06 35.17 31.39
C LEU A 136 4.39 33.94 30.54
N ARG A 137 5.67 33.73 30.19
CA ARG A 137 6.14 32.52 29.49
C ARG A 137 5.87 31.26 30.33
N TYR A 138 6.14 31.32 31.64
CA TYR A 138 5.86 30.21 32.55
C TYR A 138 4.36 29.90 32.61
N ALA A 139 3.52 30.93 32.77
CA ALA A 139 2.06 30.80 32.75
C ALA A 139 1.56 30.20 31.43
N GLY A 140 2.09 30.65 30.28
CA GLY A 140 1.73 30.12 28.96
C GLY A 140 2.03 28.62 28.81
N SER A 141 3.24 28.21 29.18
CA SER A 141 3.61 26.78 29.21
C SER A 141 2.69 25.98 30.12
N LYS A 142 2.32 26.56 31.27
CA LYS A 142 1.41 25.93 32.24
C LYS A 142 0.00 25.75 31.68
N TYR A 143 -0.55 26.77 31.02
CA TYR A 143 -1.87 26.71 30.40
C TYR A 143 -1.94 25.67 29.28
N ILE A 144 -0.92 25.56 28.42
CA ILE A 144 -0.86 24.49 27.41
C ILE A 144 -0.92 23.11 28.05
N LYS A 145 -0.15 22.88 29.12
CA LYS A 145 -0.14 21.59 29.84
C LYS A 145 -1.49 21.28 30.50
N ILE A 146 -2.12 22.29 31.12
CA ILE A 146 -3.48 22.16 31.68
C ILE A 146 -4.45 21.78 30.57
N ALA A 147 -4.38 22.47 29.42
CA ALA A 147 -5.31 22.27 28.34
C ALA A 147 -5.23 20.87 27.73
N ARG A 148 -4.01 20.37 27.50
CA ARG A 148 -3.76 18.99 27.08
C ARG A 148 -4.33 17.97 28.06
N LYS A 149 -4.20 18.21 29.37
CA LYS A 149 -4.80 17.34 30.40
C LYS A 149 -6.32 17.38 30.41
N LEU A 150 -6.94 18.50 30.03
CA LEU A 150 -8.39 18.69 29.99
C LEU A 150 -9.02 18.33 28.63
N GLY A 151 -8.24 17.85 27.65
CA GLY A 151 -8.75 17.32 26.39
C GLY A 151 -8.61 18.24 25.18
N GLY A 152 -7.95 19.39 25.31
CA GLY A 152 -7.64 20.26 24.16
C GLY A 152 -7.43 21.72 24.53
N VAL A 153 -6.82 22.50 23.62
CA VAL A 153 -6.51 23.93 23.84
C VAL A 153 -7.75 24.80 24.01
N GLY A 154 -8.93 24.37 23.55
CA GLY A 154 -10.19 25.08 23.81
C GLY A 154 -10.52 25.24 25.29
N SER A 155 -10.01 24.35 26.14
CA SER A 155 -10.34 24.30 27.57
C SER A 155 -9.93 25.53 28.37
N ILE A 156 -8.91 26.26 27.91
CA ILE A 156 -8.45 27.47 28.60
C ILE A 156 -9.49 28.59 28.61
N LEU A 157 -10.46 28.57 27.68
CA LEU A 157 -11.54 29.55 27.62
C LEU A 157 -12.71 29.26 28.54
N TRP A 158 -12.92 27.99 28.94
CA TRP A 158 -13.99 27.61 29.86
C TRP A 158 -13.50 27.32 31.28
N LEU A 159 -12.19 27.31 31.53
CA LEU A 159 -11.64 27.23 32.88
C LEU A 159 -12.33 28.26 33.81
N PRO A 160 -12.81 27.84 35.00
CA PRO A 160 -13.55 28.69 35.93
C PRO A 160 -12.87 30.04 36.17
N LEU A 161 -13.63 31.14 36.04
CA LEU A 161 -13.14 32.50 36.28
C LEU A 161 -13.14 32.86 37.77
N GLU A 162 -13.94 32.14 38.58
CA GLU A 162 -14.03 32.25 40.03
C GLU A 162 -12.74 31.78 40.73
N VAL A 163 -11.97 30.92 40.05
CA VAL A 163 -10.66 30.48 40.51
C VAL A 163 -9.61 31.51 40.08
N PRO A 164 -8.88 32.13 41.02
CA PRO A 164 -7.85 33.10 40.69
C PRO A 164 -6.80 32.49 39.77
N ALA A 165 -6.38 33.24 38.75
CA ALA A 165 -5.43 32.73 37.76
C ALA A 165 -4.08 32.27 38.33
N SER A 166 -3.64 32.89 39.44
CA SER A 166 -2.46 32.43 40.19
C SER A 166 -2.58 30.99 40.69
N THR A 167 -3.81 30.47 40.88
CA THR A 167 -4.10 29.07 41.20
C THR A 167 -3.67 28.16 40.08
N TYR A 168 -4.10 28.43 38.85
CA TYR A 168 -3.72 27.64 37.68
C TYR A 168 -2.23 27.79 37.36
N GLU A 169 -1.72 29.02 37.44
CA GLU A 169 -0.36 29.35 37.01
C GLU A 169 0.71 28.85 37.98
N ARG A 170 0.48 28.97 39.30
CA ARG A 170 1.53 28.72 40.32
C ARG A 170 1.25 27.53 41.23
N TYR A 171 -0.02 27.19 41.46
CA TYR A 171 -0.40 26.27 42.55
C TYR A 171 -0.93 24.91 42.09
N LEU A 172 -1.57 24.83 40.92
CA LEU A 172 -2.06 23.58 40.35
C LEU A 172 -0.89 22.73 39.87
N ASN A 173 -0.63 21.59 40.53
CA ASN A 173 0.41 20.67 40.09
C ASN A 173 -0.10 19.84 38.90
N MET A 174 0.78 19.50 37.94
CA MET A 174 0.38 18.64 36.82
C MET A 174 0.07 17.22 37.26
N ASP A 175 0.59 16.77 38.40
CA ASP A 175 0.32 15.44 38.94
C ASP A 175 -0.93 15.39 39.86
N ASP A 176 -1.65 16.51 40.01
CA ASP A 176 -2.86 16.60 40.84
C ASP A 176 -4.08 15.99 40.11
N ALA A 177 -4.11 14.65 40.05
CA ALA A 177 -5.13 13.91 39.32
C ALA A 177 -6.55 14.23 39.79
N GLU A 178 -6.75 14.41 41.10
CA GLU A 178 -8.04 14.75 41.70
C GLU A 178 -8.56 16.10 41.18
N ALA A 179 -7.72 17.14 41.17
CA ALA A 179 -8.12 18.44 40.63
C ALA A 179 -8.45 18.38 39.13
N PHE A 180 -7.72 17.58 38.35
CA PHE A 180 -7.98 17.43 36.92
C PHE A 180 -9.23 16.61 36.61
N GLU A 181 -9.47 15.53 37.34
CA GLU A 181 -10.70 14.74 37.22
C GLU A 181 -11.91 15.58 37.61
N HIS A 182 -11.80 16.35 38.70
CA HIS A 182 -12.85 17.29 39.09
C HIS A 182 -13.13 18.32 37.99
N LEU A 183 -12.08 18.98 37.46
CA LEU A 183 -12.22 19.94 36.36
C LEU A 183 -12.81 19.33 35.08
N LYS A 184 -12.48 18.07 34.75
CA LYS A 184 -13.09 17.35 33.63
C LYS A 184 -14.57 17.10 33.88
N ASN A 185 -14.93 16.69 35.10
CA ASN A 185 -16.31 16.40 35.48
C ASN A 185 -17.17 17.66 35.46
N VAL A 186 -16.72 18.75 36.07
CA VAL A 186 -17.47 20.04 36.02
C VAL A 186 -17.43 20.69 34.62
N GLY A 187 -16.47 20.30 33.79
CA GLY A 187 -16.27 20.74 32.41
C GLY A 187 -16.94 19.87 31.35
N SER A 188 -17.69 18.82 31.72
CA SER A 188 -18.18 17.81 30.77
C SER A 188 -19.14 18.37 29.71
N GLU A 189 -19.85 19.46 30.01
CA GLU A 189 -20.79 20.13 29.10
C GLU A 189 -20.17 21.35 28.39
N ALA A 190 -18.87 21.55 28.51
CA ALA A 190 -18.21 22.70 27.91
C ALA A 190 -18.22 22.62 26.37
N PRO A 191 -18.44 23.74 25.66
CA PRO A 191 -18.38 23.75 24.20
C PRO A 191 -16.94 23.47 23.72
N ASP A 192 -16.81 22.82 22.56
CA ASP A 192 -15.50 22.68 21.91
C ASP A 192 -15.09 24.01 21.27
N LEU A 193 -14.10 24.65 21.88
CA LEU A 193 -13.54 25.95 21.47
C LEU A 193 -12.15 25.80 20.86
N THR A 194 -11.72 24.57 20.58
CA THR A 194 -10.36 24.25 20.17
C THR A 194 -9.98 25.00 18.90
N LEU A 195 -10.82 24.93 17.85
CA LEU A 195 -10.59 25.63 16.60
C LEU A 195 -10.51 27.16 16.79
N PHE A 196 -11.35 27.73 17.65
CA PHE A 196 -11.34 29.17 17.91
C PHE A 196 -10.04 29.61 18.60
N VAL A 197 -9.59 28.89 19.62
CA VAL A 197 -8.31 29.16 20.30
C VAL A 197 -7.13 28.97 19.35
N GLN A 198 -7.14 27.92 18.52
CA GLN A 198 -6.12 27.68 17.51
C GLN A 198 -6.03 28.82 16.49
N ARG A 199 -7.17 29.38 16.02
CA ARG A 199 -7.17 30.58 15.16
C ARG A 199 -6.52 31.78 15.85
N LEU A 200 -6.92 32.06 17.09
CA LEU A 200 -6.36 33.17 17.88
C LEU A 200 -4.85 33.04 18.05
N ILE A 201 -4.35 31.83 18.32
CA ILE A 201 -2.92 31.55 18.44
C ILE A 201 -2.23 31.70 17.08
N THR A 202 -2.71 31.01 16.05
CA THR A 202 -2.10 31.02 14.71
C THR A 202 -1.98 32.45 14.16
N GLU A 203 -3.02 33.28 14.28
CA GLU A 203 -2.98 34.66 13.79
C GLU A 203 -1.95 35.53 14.51
N GLN A 204 -1.84 35.41 15.84
CA GLN A 204 -0.88 36.19 16.63
C GLN A 204 0.59 35.77 16.39
N LEU A 205 0.80 34.55 15.91
CA LEU A 205 2.13 34.06 15.55
C LEU A 205 2.43 34.12 14.04
N ASN A 206 1.44 34.41 13.19
CA ASN A 206 1.62 34.59 11.76
C ASN A 206 2.16 36.00 11.45
N ASP A 207 3.38 36.27 11.90
CA ASP A 207 4.04 37.56 11.79
C ASP A 207 5.12 37.51 10.71
N SER A 208 4.97 38.33 9.66
CA SER A 208 5.94 38.39 8.56
C SER A 208 7.27 39.04 8.95
N THR A 209 7.32 39.77 10.06
CA THR A 209 8.56 40.42 10.55
C THR A 209 9.53 39.44 11.21
N LEU A 210 9.05 38.26 11.63
CA LEU A 210 9.90 37.22 12.22
C LEU A 210 10.70 36.47 11.15
N THR A 211 11.99 36.24 11.41
CA THR A 211 12.87 35.46 10.53
C THR A 211 12.38 34.03 10.36
N LEU A 212 12.00 33.39 11.47
CA LEU A 212 11.45 32.04 11.49
C LEU A 212 9.93 32.05 11.56
N SER A 213 9.29 31.10 10.87
CA SER A 213 7.84 30.91 10.90
C SER A 213 7.39 30.17 12.17
N PHE A 214 6.15 30.41 12.61
CA PHE A 214 5.51 29.60 13.67
C PHE A 214 5.38 28.11 13.30
N ARG A 215 5.48 27.78 12.01
CA ARG A 215 5.51 26.40 11.51
C ARG A 215 6.64 25.57 12.11
N ASN A 216 7.69 26.21 12.63
CA ASN A 216 8.76 25.56 13.40
C ASN A 216 8.29 24.92 14.72
N LEU A 217 7.12 25.30 15.21
CA LEU A 217 6.56 24.77 16.46
C LEU A 217 5.61 23.58 16.25
N LEU A 218 5.24 23.26 15.00
CA LEU A 218 4.20 22.27 14.70
C LEU A 218 4.58 20.83 15.12
N SER A 219 5.87 20.52 15.27
CA SER A 219 6.35 19.21 15.73
C SER A 219 6.01 18.96 17.21
N GLU A 220 6.15 19.98 18.07
CA GLU A 220 5.97 19.85 19.53
C GLU A 220 4.62 20.42 20.03
N TYR A 221 4.06 21.38 19.30
CA TYR A 221 2.88 22.17 19.68
C TYR A 221 1.79 22.17 18.59
N GLY A 222 1.75 21.15 17.73
CA GLY A 222 0.79 21.06 16.62
C GLY A 222 -0.68 21.17 17.06
N ASP A 223 -1.01 20.69 18.26
CA ASP A 223 -2.32 20.81 18.91
C ASP A 223 -2.75 22.25 19.22
N CYS A 224 -1.80 23.20 19.30
CA CYS A 224 -2.06 24.61 19.56
C CYS A 224 -2.38 25.44 18.30
N PHE A 225 -2.20 24.89 17.10
CA PHE A 225 -2.37 25.60 15.83
C PHE A 225 -3.49 25.00 15.00
N LEU A 226 -3.89 25.74 13.96
CA LEU A 226 -4.86 25.23 12.98
C LEU A 226 -4.39 23.91 12.35
N PRO A 227 -5.26 22.87 12.30
CA PRO A 227 -4.92 21.57 11.70
C PRO A 227 -4.41 21.68 10.25
N SER A 228 -4.93 22.64 9.49
CA SER A 228 -4.53 22.89 8.10
C SER A 228 -3.07 23.34 7.94
N GLU A 229 -2.44 23.89 8.98
CA GLU A 229 -1.01 24.28 8.93
C GLU A 229 -0.09 23.06 8.97
N GLN A 230 -0.45 22.02 9.72
CA GLN A 230 0.29 20.74 9.72
C GLN A 230 0.21 20.08 8.33
N GLY A 231 -0.99 20.06 7.73
CA GLY A 231 -1.17 19.53 6.38
C GLY A 231 -0.42 20.32 5.32
N LEU A 232 -0.41 21.66 5.40
CA LEU A 232 0.36 22.51 4.48
C LEU A 232 1.87 22.26 4.58
N LEU A 233 2.41 22.15 5.81
CA LEU A 233 3.82 21.87 6.02
C LEU A 233 4.21 20.47 5.52
N LEU A 234 3.33 19.48 5.68
CA LEU A 234 3.52 18.15 5.13
C LEU A 234 3.52 18.16 3.59
N LEU A 235 2.58 18.88 2.95
CA LEU A 235 2.54 19.06 1.49
C LEU A 235 3.85 19.66 0.98
N HIS A 236 4.33 20.72 1.63
CA HIS A 236 5.62 21.33 1.33
C HIS A 236 6.75 20.31 1.41
N THR A 237 6.78 19.53 2.49
CA THR A 237 7.88 18.60 2.77
C THR A 237 7.89 17.40 1.83
N LEU A 238 6.71 16.93 1.39
CA LEU A 238 6.58 15.93 0.32
C LEU A 238 7.07 16.47 -1.04
N GLY A 239 7.30 17.77 -1.15
CA GLY A 239 7.89 18.42 -2.32
C GLY A 239 7.00 19.49 -2.95
N GLY A 240 5.75 19.63 -2.48
CA GLY A 240 4.80 20.65 -2.91
C GLY A 240 4.26 20.46 -4.32
N THR A 241 4.34 19.27 -4.90
CA THR A 241 3.96 19.00 -6.29
C THR A 241 3.24 17.66 -6.40
N GLU A 242 2.04 17.67 -6.98
CA GLU A 242 1.22 16.49 -7.30
C GLU A 242 1.07 15.48 -6.15
N VAL A 243 0.89 15.96 -4.91
CA VAL A 243 0.74 15.08 -3.74
C VAL A 243 -0.65 14.46 -3.75
N PRO A 244 -0.81 13.12 -3.89
CA PRO A 244 -2.13 12.51 -3.93
C PRO A 244 -2.86 12.63 -2.58
N VAL A 245 -4.14 12.97 -2.61
CA VAL A 245 -4.98 13.03 -1.40
C VAL A 245 -5.10 11.64 -0.75
N ASP A 246 -5.17 10.58 -1.57
CA ASP A 246 -5.19 9.19 -1.10
C ASP A 246 -3.94 8.81 -0.29
N LEU A 247 -2.78 9.40 -0.63
CA LEU A 247 -1.55 9.22 0.16
C LEU A 247 -1.70 9.85 1.54
N LEU A 248 -2.26 11.06 1.63
CA LEU A 248 -2.51 11.74 2.91
C LEU A 248 -3.51 10.96 3.76
N GLN A 249 -4.60 10.50 3.16
CA GLN A 249 -5.65 9.74 3.83
C GLN A 249 -5.25 8.29 4.17
N SER A 250 -4.08 7.82 3.71
CA SER A 250 -3.62 6.45 3.98
C SER A 250 -3.61 6.10 5.46
N VAL A 251 -3.40 7.07 6.36
CA VAL A 251 -3.43 6.90 7.82
C VAL A 251 -4.76 6.37 8.37
N LYS A 252 -5.87 6.51 7.61
CA LYS A 252 -7.19 5.98 7.97
C LYS A 252 -7.22 4.46 7.94
N THR A 253 -6.35 3.85 7.13
CA THR A 253 -6.31 2.40 6.93
C THR A 253 -5.05 1.83 7.58
N PRO A 254 -5.15 0.80 8.42
CA PRO A 254 -3.96 0.15 8.98
C PRO A 254 -3.03 -0.37 7.87
N MET A 255 -1.73 -0.09 8.02
CA MET A 255 -0.70 -0.64 7.14
C MET A 255 -0.64 -2.16 7.32
N ARG A 256 -0.39 -2.88 6.24
CA ARG A 256 -0.24 -4.34 6.23
C ARG A 256 1.22 -4.71 6.04
N ARG A 257 1.72 -5.69 6.81
CA ARG A 257 3.14 -6.11 6.76
C ARG A 257 3.28 -7.61 6.96
N TRP A 258 4.28 -8.21 6.31
CA TRP A 258 4.65 -9.61 6.55
C TRP A 258 5.33 -9.77 7.91
N THR A 259 4.91 -10.80 8.64
CA THR A 259 5.53 -11.25 9.89
C THR A 259 6.57 -12.34 9.61
N GLU A 260 7.36 -12.71 10.61
CA GLU A 260 8.32 -13.83 10.51
C GLU A 260 7.61 -15.16 10.20
N GLU A 261 6.37 -15.33 10.68
CA GLU A 261 5.53 -16.50 10.40
C GLU A 261 4.96 -16.55 8.97
N GLY A 262 5.23 -15.54 8.15
CA GLY A 262 4.69 -15.46 6.79
C GLY A 262 3.20 -15.11 6.76
N GLU A 263 2.68 -14.52 7.84
CA GLU A 263 1.33 -14.00 7.95
C GLU A 263 1.31 -12.47 7.84
N ILE A 264 0.14 -11.90 7.52
CA ILE A 264 -0.05 -10.46 7.45
C ILE A 264 -0.53 -9.91 8.79
N GLN A 265 0.21 -8.95 9.33
CA GLN A 265 -0.20 -8.13 10.46
C GLN A 265 -0.69 -6.76 9.98
N SER A 266 -1.70 -6.22 10.66
CA SER A 266 -2.13 -4.82 10.52
C SER A 266 -1.54 -3.95 11.62
N ILE A 267 -1.03 -2.77 11.25
CA ILE A 267 -0.39 -1.80 12.15
C ILE A 267 -1.09 -0.46 11.97
N SER A 268 -1.58 0.14 13.06
CA SER A 268 -2.21 1.47 12.99
C SER A 268 -1.18 2.56 12.75
N ALA A 269 -1.61 3.75 12.30
CA ALA A 269 -0.72 4.89 12.14
C ALA A 269 -0.06 5.29 13.49
N LEU A 270 -0.79 5.20 14.60
CA LEU A 270 -0.25 5.50 15.93
C LEU A 270 0.85 4.50 16.33
N ASP A 271 0.60 3.20 16.15
CA ASP A 271 1.58 2.16 16.47
C ASP A 271 2.81 2.22 15.57
N PHE A 272 2.67 2.75 14.34
CA PHE A 272 3.77 3.00 13.43
C PHE A 272 4.59 4.27 13.78
N GLY A 273 4.13 5.08 14.73
CA GLY A 273 4.84 6.25 15.25
C GLY A 273 4.38 7.60 14.70
N PHE A 274 3.13 7.73 14.25
CA PHE A 274 2.51 9.04 14.03
C PHE A 274 1.95 9.63 15.32
N SER A 275 1.94 10.96 15.43
CA SER A 275 1.25 11.66 16.53
C SER A 275 -0.27 11.59 16.33
N SER A 276 -1.03 11.58 17.43
CA SER A 276 -2.49 11.63 17.40
C SER A 276 -3.01 12.83 16.61
N ASP A 277 -2.35 13.97 16.74
CA ASP A 277 -2.77 15.22 16.13
C ASP A 277 -2.68 15.14 14.60
N LEU A 278 -1.56 14.60 14.09
CA LEU A 278 -1.37 14.46 12.65
C LEU A 278 -2.30 13.38 12.06
N VAL A 279 -2.54 12.29 12.79
CA VAL A 279 -3.54 11.28 12.36
C VAL A 279 -4.92 11.91 12.27
N ASN A 280 -5.31 12.74 13.24
CA ASN A 280 -6.59 13.46 13.22
C ASN A 280 -6.68 14.46 12.05
N VAL A 281 -5.60 15.18 11.75
CA VAL A 281 -5.51 16.10 10.59
C VAL A 281 -5.74 15.35 9.28
N LEU A 282 -5.00 14.26 9.06
CA LEU A 282 -4.99 13.53 7.80
C LEU A 282 -6.21 12.60 7.62
N SER A 283 -6.84 12.18 8.72
CA SER A 283 -8.07 11.39 8.69
C SER A 283 -9.34 12.24 8.54
N ASN A 284 -9.26 13.56 8.66
CA ASN A 284 -10.43 14.44 8.60
C ASN A 284 -10.59 15.09 7.22
N ASP A 285 -11.62 14.66 6.49
CA ASP A 285 -11.91 15.16 5.13
C ASP A 285 -12.22 16.65 5.11
N SER A 286 -12.82 17.20 6.16
CA SER A 286 -13.07 18.64 6.25
C SER A 286 -11.76 19.44 6.34
N VAL A 287 -10.73 18.90 7.01
CA VAL A 287 -9.41 19.55 7.12
C VAL A 287 -8.66 19.49 5.80
N LEU A 288 -8.71 18.35 5.09
CA LEU A 288 -8.12 18.22 3.76
C LEU A 288 -8.79 19.16 2.73
N LEU A 289 -10.12 19.31 2.81
CA LEU A 289 -10.85 20.29 1.99
C LEU A 289 -10.43 21.73 2.33
N GLN A 290 -10.27 22.07 3.60
CA GLN A 290 -9.75 23.39 4.00
C GLN A 290 -8.35 23.64 3.45
N ILE A 291 -7.47 22.63 3.43
CA ILE A 291 -6.14 22.73 2.83
C ILE A 291 -6.25 22.95 1.32
N ALA A 292 -7.13 22.22 0.63
CA ALA A 292 -7.33 22.37 -0.82
C ALA A 292 -7.90 23.74 -1.21
N GLN A 293 -8.67 24.38 -0.33
CA GLN A 293 -9.25 25.72 -0.53
C GLN A 293 -8.30 26.88 -0.22
N ARG A 294 -7.09 26.58 0.25
CA ARG A 294 -6.10 27.61 0.58
C ARG A 294 -5.60 28.32 -0.68
N PRO A 295 -5.37 29.65 -0.63
CA PRO A 295 -4.84 30.39 -1.77
C PRO A 295 -3.43 29.93 -2.17
N GLU A 296 -2.68 29.30 -1.28
CA GLU A 296 -1.34 28.77 -1.57
C GLU A 296 -1.35 27.42 -2.32
N VAL A 297 -2.51 26.76 -2.42
CA VAL A 297 -2.67 25.38 -2.89
C VAL A 297 -3.47 25.33 -4.19
N THR A 298 -3.02 24.50 -5.13
CA THR A 298 -3.77 24.16 -6.34
C THR A 298 -4.16 22.69 -6.33
N GLN A 299 -5.37 22.41 -6.83
CA GLN A 299 -5.91 21.07 -6.95
C GLN A 299 -5.92 20.63 -8.42
N GLN A 300 -5.49 19.40 -8.67
CA GLN A 300 -5.51 18.77 -9.99
C GLN A 300 -6.01 17.34 -9.89
N THR A 301 -6.48 16.79 -11.01
CA THR A 301 -6.96 15.40 -11.09
C THR A 301 -6.07 14.64 -12.07
N LEU A 302 -5.53 13.50 -11.64
CA LEU A 302 -4.74 12.61 -12.47
C LEU A 302 -5.64 11.84 -13.46
N GLU A 303 -5.01 11.17 -14.44
CA GLU A 303 -5.71 10.36 -15.47
C GLU A 303 -6.61 9.26 -14.88
N ASP A 304 -6.28 8.76 -13.69
CA ASP A 304 -7.04 7.73 -12.96
C ASP A 304 -8.17 8.31 -12.09
N GLY A 305 -8.38 9.63 -12.13
CA GLY A 305 -9.37 10.34 -11.31
C GLY A 305 -8.87 10.69 -9.89
N ALA A 306 -7.64 10.32 -9.53
CA ALA A 306 -7.09 10.64 -8.21
C ALA A 306 -6.83 12.15 -8.08
N VAL A 307 -7.26 12.73 -6.97
CA VAL A 307 -7.04 14.15 -6.67
C VAL A 307 -5.65 14.35 -6.10
N THR A 308 -4.95 15.36 -6.59
CA THR A 308 -3.63 15.78 -6.11
C THR A 308 -3.63 17.24 -5.69
N LEU A 309 -2.78 17.56 -4.71
CA LEU A 309 -2.56 18.90 -4.19
C LEU A 309 -1.13 19.35 -4.47
N SER A 310 -0.97 20.58 -4.95
CA SER A 310 0.32 21.22 -5.20
C SER A 310 0.38 22.58 -4.53
N LEU A 311 1.58 23.03 -4.16
CA LEU A 311 1.81 24.38 -3.67
C LEU A 311 2.22 25.28 -4.83
N HIS A 312 1.78 26.54 -4.79
CA HIS A 312 2.34 27.55 -5.67
C HIS A 312 3.87 27.68 -5.44
N PRO A 313 4.68 27.84 -6.51
CA PRO A 313 6.14 27.93 -6.38
C PRO A 313 6.60 29.01 -5.39
N GLN A 314 5.95 30.18 -5.41
CA GLN A 314 6.23 31.29 -4.48
C GLN A 314 5.99 30.88 -3.02
N ALA A 315 4.85 30.27 -2.73
CA ALA A 315 4.52 29.81 -1.38
C ALA A 315 5.50 28.73 -0.89
N ARG A 316 5.98 27.86 -1.80
CA ARG A 316 6.98 26.84 -1.47
C ARG A 316 8.31 27.47 -1.06
N ASP A 317 8.79 28.46 -1.82
CA ASP A 317 10.05 29.15 -1.50
C ASP A 317 9.93 29.98 -0.21
N GLU A 318 8.80 30.67 -0.01
CA GLU A 318 8.52 31.42 1.21
C GLU A 318 8.50 30.52 2.46
N ILE A 319 7.88 29.34 2.37
CA ILE A 319 7.89 28.35 3.45
C ILE A 319 9.32 27.89 3.69
N ALA A 320 10.03 27.43 2.66
CA ALA A 320 11.37 26.87 2.77
C ALA A 320 12.36 27.83 3.46
N ASN A 321 12.33 29.12 3.12
CA ASN A 321 13.25 30.13 3.62
C ASN A 321 13.06 30.49 5.10
N ARG A 322 11.91 30.12 5.71
CA ARG A 322 11.54 30.49 7.09
C ARG A 322 11.48 29.30 8.04
N LEU A 323 11.89 28.11 7.58
CA LEU A 323 12.00 26.91 8.40
C LEU A 323 13.43 26.73 8.92
N SER A 324 13.53 26.29 10.17
CA SER A 324 14.79 25.90 10.77
C SER A 324 15.26 24.54 10.22
N PRO A 325 16.58 24.26 10.21
CA PRO A 325 17.10 22.95 9.79
C PRO A 325 16.50 21.77 10.56
N GLN A 326 16.27 21.93 11.88
CA GLN A 326 15.68 20.90 12.71
C GLN A 326 14.24 20.57 12.27
N THR A 327 13.43 21.60 12.03
CA THR A 327 12.05 21.41 11.57
C THR A 327 12.01 20.70 10.21
N ILE A 328 12.93 21.05 9.31
CA ILE A 328 13.05 20.38 8.01
C ILE A 328 13.34 18.89 8.22
N GLU A 329 14.31 18.51 9.06
CA GLU A 329 14.66 17.11 9.33
C GLU A 329 13.50 16.32 9.99
N ASP A 330 12.80 16.93 10.95
CA ASP A 330 11.67 16.32 11.66
C ASP A 330 10.50 16.02 10.70
N TRP A 331 10.16 16.99 9.84
CA TRP A 331 9.06 16.84 8.89
C TRP A 331 9.46 15.98 7.70
N GLU A 332 10.73 15.97 7.27
CA GLU A 332 11.23 15.02 6.26
C GLU A 332 11.11 13.58 6.77
N THR A 333 11.44 13.35 8.04
CA THR A 333 11.25 12.06 8.71
C THR A 333 9.77 11.67 8.73
N THR A 334 8.88 12.62 9.02
CA THR A 334 7.43 12.40 9.04
C THR A 334 6.85 12.11 7.65
N ALA A 335 7.28 12.84 6.63
CA ALA A 335 6.88 12.63 5.24
C ALA A 335 7.37 11.27 4.72
N LEU A 336 8.62 10.90 5.02
CA LEU A 336 9.16 9.59 4.66
C LEU A 336 8.43 8.46 5.39
N ARG A 337 8.06 8.66 6.66
CA ARG A 337 7.23 7.72 7.42
C ARG A 337 5.87 7.54 6.75
N LEU A 338 5.22 8.61 6.26
CA LEU A 338 3.94 8.52 5.55
C LEU A 338 4.05 7.72 4.27
N LEU A 339 5.08 7.96 3.46
CA LEU A 339 5.31 7.18 2.25
C LEU A 339 5.54 5.70 2.57
N CYS A 340 6.32 5.38 3.60
CA CYS A 340 6.53 4.00 4.03
C CYS A 340 5.24 3.35 4.54
N PHE A 341 4.44 4.08 5.31
CA PHE A 341 3.18 3.60 5.87
C PHE A 341 2.13 3.32 4.79
N ALA A 342 2.06 4.19 3.78
CA ALA A 342 1.11 4.06 2.69
C ALA A 342 1.47 2.93 1.72
N CYS A 343 2.76 2.60 1.59
CA CYS A 343 3.21 1.57 0.66
C CYS A 343 2.66 0.19 1.06
N PRO A 344 1.98 -0.50 0.14
CA PRO A 344 1.55 -1.88 0.39
C PRO A 344 2.74 -2.82 0.58
N PRO A 345 2.55 -3.96 1.28
CA PRO A 345 3.60 -4.95 1.40
C PRO A 345 3.93 -5.52 0.02
N CYS A 346 5.23 -5.58 -0.29
CA CYS A 346 5.71 -6.29 -1.48
C CYS A 346 5.29 -7.77 -1.40
N TYR A 347 5.18 -8.42 -2.56
CA TYR A 347 4.76 -9.81 -2.72
C TYR A 347 3.29 -10.11 -2.49
N GLU A 348 2.49 -9.19 -1.95
CA GLU A 348 1.07 -9.43 -1.75
C GLU A 348 0.25 -9.48 -3.07
N GLY A 349 0.87 -9.23 -4.23
CA GLY A 349 0.34 -9.54 -5.57
C GLY A 349 -0.94 -8.80 -6.00
N LYS A 350 -1.65 -8.14 -5.07
CA LYS A 350 -3.04 -7.67 -5.23
C LYS A 350 -3.25 -6.22 -4.86
N VAL A 351 -2.43 -5.61 -4.00
CA VAL A 351 -2.52 -4.18 -3.68
C VAL A 351 -1.59 -3.43 -4.63
N ASN A 352 -2.14 -2.86 -5.70
CA ASN A 352 -1.39 -1.95 -6.57
C ASN A 352 -2.17 -0.66 -6.67
N TRP A 353 -1.50 0.47 -6.41
CA TRP A 353 -1.98 1.75 -6.88
C TRP A 353 -2.13 1.73 -8.41
N PRO A 354 -3.14 2.41 -8.96
CA PRO A 354 -3.18 2.68 -10.39
C PRO A 354 -1.88 3.35 -10.85
N LEU A 355 -1.49 3.14 -12.11
CA LEU A 355 -0.19 3.59 -12.61
C LEU A 355 0.05 5.11 -12.43
N PRO A 356 -0.91 6.02 -12.70
CA PRO A 356 -0.70 7.45 -12.47
C PRO A 356 -0.42 7.78 -11.00
N THR A 357 -1.27 7.31 -10.08
CA THR A 357 -1.04 7.45 -8.63
C THR A 357 0.31 6.86 -8.20
N LYS A 358 0.68 5.67 -8.71
CA LYS A 358 1.97 5.04 -8.40
C LYS A 358 3.15 5.89 -8.86
N LYS A 359 3.08 6.52 -10.05
CA LYS A 359 4.12 7.44 -10.55
C LYS A 359 4.26 8.68 -9.67
N ALA A 360 3.14 9.28 -9.28
CA ALA A 360 3.13 10.44 -8.39
C ALA A 360 3.82 10.11 -7.06
N ILE A 361 3.41 9.02 -6.40
CA ILE A 361 4.02 8.60 -5.12
C ILE A 361 5.49 8.20 -5.29
N TRP A 362 5.86 7.54 -6.38
CA TRP A 362 7.26 7.25 -6.70
C TRP A 362 8.10 8.52 -6.78
N ALA A 363 7.62 9.57 -7.45
CA ALA A 363 8.36 10.83 -7.57
C ALA A 363 8.63 11.48 -6.21
N LEU A 364 7.67 11.41 -5.28
CA LEU A 364 7.85 11.90 -3.91
C LEU A 364 8.89 11.08 -3.14
N LEU A 365 8.80 9.74 -3.22
CA LEU A 365 9.74 8.83 -2.56
C LEU A 365 11.16 8.94 -3.11
N ASP A 366 11.31 8.98 -4.44
CA ASP A 366 12.60 9.09 -5.10
C ASP A 366 13.30 10.40 -4.71
N LYS A 367 12.57 11.52 -4.71
CA LYS A 367 13.10 12.82 -4.28
C LYS A 367 13.59 12.80 -2.82
N LEU A 368 12.75 12.34 -1.89
CA LEU A 368 13.11 12.31 -0.46
C LEU A 368 14.26 11.35 -0.16
N THR A 369 14.34 10.23 -0.88
CA THR A 369 15.43 9.27 -0.68
C THR A 369 16.70 9.63 -1.45
N CYS A 370 16.62 10.46 -2.50
CA CYS A 370 17.78 10.90 -3.31
C CYS A 370 18.59 11.98 -2.63
N GLN A 371 17.88 12.94 -2.03
CA GLN A 371 18.48 14.21 -1.63
C GLN A 371 18.93 14.22 -0.17
N LYS A 372 18.49 13.23 0.63
CA LYS A 372 18.53 13.32 2.10
C LYS A 372 19.05 12.06 2.76
N ARG A 373 19.59 12.24 3.97
CA ARG A 373 20.07 11.15 4.81
C ARG A 373 18.86 10.45 5.43
N ILE A 374 18.70 9.17 5.12
CA ILE A 374 17.59 8.37 5.67
C ILE A 374 17.86 8.05 7.16
N PRO A 375 16.91 8.38 8.06
CA PRO A 375 16.99 8.05 9.47
C PRO A 375 17.18 6.54 9.68
N THR A 376 18.05 6.15 10.62
CA THR A 376 18.34 4.73 10.88
C THR A 376 17.09 3.95 11.31
N SER A 377 16.17 4.57 12.03
CA SER A 377 14.90 3.98 12.47
C SER A 377 13.94 3.66 11.33
N LEU A 378 14.01 4.39 10.21
CA LEU A 378 13.13 4.17 9.05
C LEU A 378 13.78 3.34 7.94
N ARG A 379 15.06 3.00 8.05
CA ARG A 379 15.83 2.39 6.95
C ARG A 379 15.16 1.13 6.39
N THR A 380 14.71 0.21 7.25
CA THR A 380 14.03 -1.01 6.83
C THR A 380 12.67 -0.73 6.19
N CYS A 381 11.90 0.21 6.74
CA CYS A 381 10.62 0.64 6.17
C CYS A 381 10.79 1.25 4.77
N VAL A 382 11.86 2.03 4.56
CA VAL A 382 12.18 2.59 3.24
C VAL A 382 12.58 1.49 2.27
N ILE A 383 13.36 0.49 2.70
CA ILE A 383 13.66 -0.67 1.85
C ILE A 383 12.36 -1.38 1.44
N GLU A 384 11.43 -1.63 2.36
CA GLU A 384 10.12 -2.25 2.05
C GLU A 384 9.32 -1.45 1.05
N ALA A 385 9.25 -0.13 1.22
CA ALA A 385 8.60 0.77 0.26
C ALA A 385 9.25 0.65 -1.13
N LEU A 386 10.58 0.67 -1.23
CA LEU A 386 11.30 0.51 -2.49
C LEU A 386 11.04 -0.86 -3.14
N LEU A 387 10.99 -1.93 -2.35
CA LEU A 387 10.70 -3.29 -2.83
C LEU A 387 9.31 -3.40 -3.48
N TYR A 388 8.32 -2.65 -2.99
CA TYR A 388 7.00 -2.56 -3.64
C TYR A 388 7.10 -1.95 -5.05
N PHE A 389 7.97 -0.94 -5.22
CA PHE A 389 8.24 -0.35 -6.54
C PHE A 389 9.08 -1.26 -7.45
N CYS A 390 9.78 -2.26 -6.91
CA CYS A 390 10.55 -3.23 -7.71
C CYS A 390 9.70 -4.31 -8.41
N GLU A 391 8.51 -4.64 -7.88
CA GLU A 391 7.78 -5.86 -8.28
C GLU A 391 7.09 -5.78 -9.65
N ARG A 392 6.56 -4.60 -10.02
CA ARG A 392 5.78 -4.39 -11.26
C ARG A 392 5.93 -2.97 -11.81
N ASP A 393 5.51 -2.79 -13.06
CA ASP A 393 5.38 -1.53 -13.81
C ASP A 393 6.66 -1.06 -14.52
N LEU A 394 6.87 0.26 -14.60
CA LEU A 394 7.91 0.87 -15.44
C LEU A 394 9.32 0.38 -15.08
N PHE A 395 10.08 -0.03 -16.09
CA PHE A 395 11.44 -0.53 -15.89
C PHE A 395 12.37 0.50 -15.25
N SER A 396 12.31 1.76 -15.68
CA SER A 396 13.11 2.86 -15.11
C SER A 396 12.90 3.04 -13.61
N MET A 397 11.64 2.99 -13.17
CA MET A 397 11.25 3.05 -11.76
C MET A 397 11.78 1.85 -10.97
N ARG A 398 11.63 0.64 -11.52
CA ARG A 398 12.13 -0.58 -10.86
C ARG A 398 13.64 -0.58 -10.70
N LEU A 399 14.37 -0.12 -11.73
CA LEU A 399 15.82 -0.01 -11.72
C LEU A 399 16.30 1.00 -10.66
N ALA A 400 15.71 2.20 -10.62
CA ALA A 400 16.05 3.20 -9.62
C ALA A 400 15.73 2.72 -8.19
N ALA A 401 14.59 2.06 -8.00
CA ALA A 401 14.19 1.50 -6.71
C ALA A 401 15.17 0.43 -6.21
N ILE A 402 15.58 -0.51 -7.06
CA ILE A 402 16.51 -1.57 -6.65
C ILE A 402 17.91 -1.02 -6.37
N GLN A 403 18.39 -0.08 -7.19
CA GLN A 403 19.67 0.59 -6.95
C GLN A 403 19.67 1.30 -5.59
N ARG A 404 18.57 1.99 -5.24
CA ARG A 404 18.44 2.63 -3.93
C ARG A 404 18.32 1.63 -2.78
N ALA A 405 17.58 0.55 -2.97
CA ALA A 405 17.46 -0.48 -1.93
C ALA A 405 18.84 -1.11 -1.63
N LYS A 406 19.66 -1.36 -2.66
CA LYS A 406 21.04 -1.87 -2.52
C LYS A 406 21.95 -0.93 -1.72
N THR A 407 21.86 0.39 -1.89
CA THR A 407 22.68 1.34 -1.11
C THR A 407 22.27 1.44 0.35
N LEU A 408 21.02 1.11 0.68
CA LEU A 408 20.52 1.11 2.05
C LEU A 408 20.73 -0.22 2.77
N LEU A 409 20.90 -1.30 2.02
CA LEU A 409 21.11 -2.64 2.56
C LEU A 409 22.45 -2.72 3.30
N ARG A 410 22.42 -3.27 4.53
CA ARG A 410 23.61 -3.51 5.35
C ARG A 410 23.78 -5.00 5.59
N LYS A 411 25.02 -5.49 5.66
CA LYS A 411 25.34 -6.92 5.85
C LYS A 411 24.65 -7.57 7.06
N ASN A 412 24.43 -6.82 8.14
CA ASN A 412 23.80 -7.32 9.37
C ASN A 412 22.26 -7.24 9.38
N MET A 413 21.62 -6.85 8.27
CA MET A 413 20.17 -6.86 8.17
C MET A 413 19.62 -8.28 8.05
N PRO A 414 18.38 -8.53 8.54
CA PRO A 414 17.72 -9.83 8.42
C PRO A 414 17.70 -10.40 7.01
N PHE A 415 17.65 -11.74 6.93
CA PHE A 415 17.57 -12.52 5.69
C PHE A 415 16.50 -11.97 4.74
N TYR A 416 15.31 -11.64 5.27
CA TYR A 416 14.21 -11.05 4.52
C TYR A 416 14.67 -9.94 3.55
N TYR A 417 15.37 -8.92 4.05
CA TYR A 417 15.80 -7.79 3.22
C TYR A 417 16.87 -8.18 2.22
N GLN A 418 17.81 -9.03 2.63
CA GLN A 418 18.89 -9.52 1.75
C GLN A 418 18.30 -10.29 0.57
N ALA A 419 17.48 -11.30 0.86
CA ALA A 419 16.86 -12.14 -0.16
C ALA A 419 15.91 -11.35 -1.08
N SER A 420 15.15 -10.40 -0.53
CA SER A 420 14.28 -9.52 -1.30
C SER A 420 15.03 -8.64 -2.29
N VAL A 421 16.14 -8.02 -1.86
CA VAL A 421 16.97 -7.19 -2.74
C VAL A 421 17.66 -8.07 -3.78
N THR A 422 18.25 -9.21 -3.40
CA THR A 422 18.84 -10.18 -4.32
C THR A 422 17.85 -10.63 -5.40
N LEU A 423 16.61 -10.95 -5.00
CA LEU A 423 15.55 -11.36 -5.93
C LEU A 423 15.26 -10.31 -6.99
N PHE A 424 15.13 -9.04 -6.60
CA PHE A 424 14.83 -8.00 -7.59
C PHE A 424 16.04 -7.61 -8.43
N ASP A 425 17.25 -7.67 -7.87
CA ASP A 425 18.50 -7.45 -8.60
C ASP A 425 18.70 -8.53 -9.68
N SER A 426 18.40 -9.79 -9.37
CA SER A 426 18.45 -10.88 -10.33
C SER A 426 17.39 -10.74 -11.42
N ILE A 427 16.15 -10.34 -11.07
CA ILE A 427 15.09 -10.10 -12.04
C ILE A 427 15.44 -8.95 -13.00
N ILE A 428 16.05 -7.87 -12.50
CA ILE A 428 16.49 -6.74 -13.33
C ILE A 428 17.63 -7.16 -14.24
N SER A 429 18.61 -7.92 -13.72
CA SER A 429 19.73 -8.42 -14.52
C SER A 429 19.29 -9.36 -15.67
N GLY A 430 18.23 -10.14 -15.47
CA GLY A 430 17.69 -11.02 -16.50
C GLY A 430 16.86 -10.31 -17.58
N LYS A 431 16.54 -9.01 -17.45
CA LYS A 431 15.64 -8.30 -18.38
C LYS A 431 16.21 -8.12 -19.78
N ASP A 432 17.53 -7.98 -19.90
CA ASP A 432 18.22 -7.84 -21.18
C ASP A 432 18.65 -9.20 -21.77
N GLY A 433 18.08 -10.31 -21.26
CA GLY A 433 18.41 -11.67 -21.70
C GLY A 433 19.64 -12.27 -21.02
N ASN A 434 20.27 -11.56 -20.08
CA ASN A 434 21.43 -12.06 -19.32
C ASN A 434 20.99 -12.96 -18.14
N PHE A 435 20.39 -14.10 -18.47
CA PHE A 435 19.90 -15.08 -17.50
C PHE A 435 21.01 -15.77 -16.71
N GLU A 436 22.23 -15.81 -17.25
CA GLU A 436 23.40 -16.35 -16.55
C GLU A 436 23.81 -15.46 -15.37
N ASN A 437 23.93 -14.15 -15.60
CA ASN A 437 24.20 -13.20 -14.52
C ASN A 437 23.10 -13.19 -13.46
N SER A 438 21.83 -13.25 -13.91
CA SER A 438 20.68 -13.40 -13.00
C SER A 438 20.81 -14.63 -12.09
N ASN A 439 21.19 -15.78 -12.64
CA ASN A 439 21.42 -17.00 -11.86
C ASN A 439 22.68 -16.92 -10.98
N ALA A 440 23.75 -16.28 -11.43
CA ALA A 440 24.96 -16.08 -10.64
C ALA A 440 24.66 -15.30 -9.35
N ILE A 441 23.89 -14.20 -9.44
CA ILE A 441 23.44 -13.41 -8.28
C ILE A 441 22.66 -14.27 -7.27
N ILE A 442 21.74 -15.11 -7.77
CA ILE A 442 20.93 -15.99 -6.90
C ILE A 442 21.82 -17.04 -6.22
N ASN A 443 22.70 -17.69 -6.97
CA ASN A 443 23.55 -18.76 -6.47
C ASN A 443 24.60 -18.25 -5.46
N GLU A 444 25.20 -17.09 -5.71
CA GLU A 444 26.12 -16.44 -4.78
C GLU A 444 25.43 -16.17 -3.43
N PHE A 445 24.21 -15.64 -3.46
CA PHE A 445 23.44 -15.42 -2.24
C PHE A 445 23.07 -16.72 -1.50
N LEU A 446 22.55 -17.73 -2.23
CA LEU A 446 22.09 -18.98 -1.63
C LEU A 446 23.22 -19.90 -1.13
N SER A 447 24.43 -19.76 -1.67
CA SER A 447 25.61 -20.54 -1.24
C SER A 447 26.38 -19.91 -0.07
N SER A 448 26.04 -18.67 0.30
CA SER A 448 26.67 -17.97 1.41
C SER A 448 26.24 -18.53 2.76
N GLU A 449 27.20 -19.03 3.55
CA GLU A 449 26.98 -19.45 4.93
C GLU A 449 26.57 -18.29 5.87
N GLN A 450 26.66 -17.04 5.41
CA GLN A 450 26.31 -15.86 6.21
C GLN A 450 24.80 -15.67 6.37
N TYR A 451 23.99 -16.29 5.52
CA TYR A 451 22.55 -16.02 5.43
C TYR A 451 21.74 -17.29 5.73
N GLU A 452 21.47 -17.52 7.01
CA GLU A 452 20.59 -18.61 7.45
C GLU A 452 19.12 -18.17 7.42
N ALA A 453 18.28 -18.99 6.79
CA ALA A 453 16.83 -18.80 6.76
C ALA A 453 16.21 -19.49 7.98
N ASN A 454 15.63 -18.69 8.88
CA ASN A 454 15.17 -19.16 10.19
C ASN A 454 13.66 -19.03 10.38
N THR A 455 12.99 -18.29 9.49
CA THR A 455 11.56 -17.99 9.59
C THR A 455 10.78 -18.55 8.41
N ARG A 456 9.45 -18.61 8.54
CA ARG A 456 8.58 -19.03 7.41
C ARG A 456 8.62 -18.03 6.26
N SER A 457 8.75 -16.73 6.57
CA SER A 457 8.98 -15.69 5.58
C SER A 457 10.30 -15.87 4.82
N ASP A 458 11.36 -16.30 5.50
CA ASP A 458 12.63 -16.61 4.83
C ASP A 458 12.49 -17.82 3.90
N ASN A 459 11.77 -18.87 4.32
CA ASN A 459 11.47 -20.01 3.46
C ASN A 459 10.68 -19.60 2.22
N ALA A 460 9.67 -18.73 2.37
CA ALA A 460 8.91 -18.19 1.25
C ALA A 460 9.81 -17.40 0.28
N LEU A 461 10.73 -16.58 0.78
CA LEU A 461 11.69 -15.84 -0.05
C LEU A 461 12.69 -16.74 -0.77
N ARG A 462 13.16 -17.83 -0.14
CA ARG A 462 13.92 -18.89 -0.83
C ARG A 462 13.12 -19.47 -1.99
N GLY A 463 11.82 -19.68 -1.79
CA GLY A 463 10.92 -20.12 -2.86
C GLY A 463 10.78 -19.10 -3.99
N ARG A 464 10.73 -17.80 -3.68
CA ARG A 464 10.75 -16.74 -4.72
C ARG A 464 12.04 -16.75 -5.54
N LEU A 465 13.20 -16.92 -4.88
CA LEU A 465 14.51 -17.04 -5.54
C LEU A 465 14.57 -18.31 -6.41
N HIS A 466 14.09 -19.44 -5.88
CA HIS A 466 13.96 -20.69 -6.62
C HIS A 466 13.12 -20.53 -7.89
N ILE A 467 11.93 -19.93 -7.78
CA ILE A 467 11.06 -19.65 -8.94
C ILE A 467 11.78 -18.78 -9.96
N SER A 468 12.48 -17.73 -9.53
CA SER A 468 13.26 -16.86 -10.44
C SER A 468 14.35 -17.65 -11.17
N SER A 469 15.03 -18.58 -10.48
CA SER A 469 16.02 -19.45 -11.10
C SER A 469 15.39 -20.40 -12.12
N ILE A 470 14.22 -20.98 -11.81
CA ILE A 470 13.46 -21.81 -12.74
C ILE A 470 13.02 -21.02 -13.98
N GLU A 471 12.53 -19.78 -13.82
CA GLU A 471 12.20 -18.90 -14.95
C GLU A 471 13.42 -18.67 -15.85
N ASN A 472 14.61 -18.44 -15.28
CA ASN A 472 15.85 -18.34 -16.04
C ASN A 472 16.17 -19.64 -16.80
N LYS A 473 16.05 -20.81 -16.15
CA LYS A 473 16.27 -22.11 -16.79
C LYS A 473 15.32 -22.36 -17.96
N ILE A 474 14.04 -22.01 -17.81
CA ILE A 474 13.04 -22.10 -18.88
C ILE A 474 13.45 -21.24 -20.08
N HIS A 475 13.88 -20.00 -19.84
CA HIS A 475 14.33 -19.10 -20.90
C HIS A 475 15.61 -19.59 -21.62
N ARG A 476 16.47 -20.34 -20.93
CA ARG A 476 17.69 -20.95 -21.50
C ARG A 476 17.45 -22.33 -22.13
N TYR A 477 16.23 -22.87 -22.02
CA TYR A 477 15.88 -24.22 -22.48
C TYR A 477 16.69 -25.34 -21.78
N ASP A 478 17.00 -25.17 -20.50
CA ASP A 478 17.70 -26.21 -19.73
C ASP A 478 16.84 -27.48 -19.62
N SER A 479 17.46 -28.65 -19.75
CA SER A 479 16.75 -29.95 -19.79
C SER A 479 16.27 -30.45 -18.42
N ASP A 480 16.79 -29.89 -17.32
CA ASP A 480 16.51 -30.33 -15.95
C ASP A 480 15.36 -29.57 -15.26
N VAL A 481 14.68 -28.67 -15.98
CA VAL A 481 13.57 -27.87 -15.43
C VAL A 481 12.49 -28.75 -14.82
N ALA A 482 12.04 -29.78 -15.54
CA ALA A 482 10.96 -30.66 -15.08
C ALA A 482 11.32 -31.39 -13.77
N ALA A 483 12.60 -31.76 -13.61
CA ALA A 483 13.09 -32.46 -12.43
C ALA A 483 13.31 -31.53 -11.23
N THR A 484 13.52 -30.23 -11.46
CA THR A 484 13.93 -29.29 -10.41
C THR A 484 12.85 -28.30 -9.99
N ILE A 485 11.80 -28.10 -10.79
CA ILE A 485 10.76 -27.09 -10.54
C ILE A 485 10.11 -27.24 -9.16
N TYR A 486 9.90 -28.45 -8.66
CA TYR A 486 9.30 -28.74 -7.35
C TYR A 486 10.32 -29.02 -6.22
N ASN A 487 11.58 -28.62 -6.38
CA ASN A 487 12.60 -28.80 -5.32
C ASN A 487 12.35 -27.93 -4.09
N TRP A 488 11.81 -26.73 -4.25
CA TRP A 488 11.36 -25.92 -3.13
C TRP A 488 10.03 -26.46 -2.57
N LYS A 489 9.92 -26.51 -1.24
CA LYS A 489 8.72 -26.96 -0.53
C LYS A 489 8.37 -25.97 0.57
N GLY A 490 7.09 -25.61 0.67
CA GLY A 490 6.56 -24.87 1.81
C GLY A 490 6.47 -25.77 3.04
N ILE A 491 6.44 -25.15 4.22
CA ILE A 491 6.26 -25.84 5.50
C ILE A 491 4.75 -26.06 5.71
N HIS A 492 4.31 -27.27 6.04
CA HIS A 492 2.88 -27.56 6.20
C HIS A 492 2.41 -27.39 7.67
N PRO A 493 1.23 -26.79 7.93
CA PRO A 493 0.32 -26.15 6.97
C PRO A 493 0.89 -24.82 6.44
N LEU A 494 0.76 -24.53 5.14
CA LEU A 494 1.38 -23.36 4.48
C LEU A 494 0.96 -22.04 5.13
N SER A 495 1.91 -21.11 5.31
CA SER A 495 1.59 -19.73 5.67
C SER A 495 1.04 -18.97 4.47
N THR A 496 0.41 -17.82 4.72
CA THR A 496 -0.10 -16.94 3.65
C THR A 496 0.98 -16.58 2.62
N PHE A 497 2.20 -16.29 3.06
CA PHE A 497 3.29 -15.95 2.14
C PHE A 497 3.71 -17.17 1.31
N GLU A 498 3.85 -18.34 1.94
CA GLU A 498 4.19 -19.59 1.23
C GLU A 498 3.10 -20.01 0.23
N ILE A 499 1.83 -19.70 0.51
CA ILE A 499 0.72 -19.88 -0.45
C ILE A 499 0.94 -19.01 -1.71
N GLU A 500 1.29 -17.73 -1.56
CA GLU A 500 1.53 -16.84 -2.70
C GLU A 500 2.73 -17.31 -3.54
N VAL A 501 3.77 -17.80 -2.88
CA VAL A 501 4.93 -18.42 -3.55
C VAL A 501 4.51 -19.67 -4.31
N THR A 502 3.70 -20.53 -3.68
CA THR A 502 3.23 -21.77 -4.30
C THR A 502 2.34 -21.47 -5.50
N ARG A 503 1.44 -20.48 -5.43
CA ARG A 503 0.66 -20.06 -6.61
C ARG A 503 1.54 -19.62 -7.76
N ARG A 504 2.56 -18.81 -7.46
CA ARG A 504 3.50 -18.36 -8.50
C ARG A 504 4.25 -19.53 -9.10
N LEU A 505 4.69 -20.49 -8.28
CA LEU A 505 5.31 -21.73 -8.75
C LEU A 505 4.38 -22.52 -9.66
N GLN A 506 3.11 -22.71 -9.28
CA GLN A 506 2.13 -23.39 -10.13
C GLN A 506 1.85 -22.65 -11.44
N GLY A 507 1.85 -21.32 -11.43
CA GLY A 507 1.75 -20.52 -12.65
C GLY A 507 2.94 -20.68 -13.60
N VAL A 508 4.16 -20.81 -13.07
CA VAL A 508 5.38 -21.08 -13.86
C VAL A 508 5.39 -22.52 -14.37
N ALA A 509 5.04 -23.48 -13.51
CA ALA A 509 4.93 -24.89 -13.85
C ALA A 509 3.92 -25.14 -14.98
N ALA A 510 2.72 -24.56 -14.87
CA ALA A 510 1.69 -24.70 -15.91
C ALA A 510 2.19 -24.20 -17.28
N LYS A 511 2.87 -23.05 -17.33
CA LYS A 511 3.45 -22.52 -18.58
C LYS A 511 4.52 -23.45 -19.15
N PHE A 512 5.41 -23.95 -18.31
CA PHE A 512 6.48 -24.85 -18.74
C PHE A 512 5.92 -26.18 -19.27
N PHE A 513 5.08 -26.86 -18.49
CA PHE A 513 4.53 -28.16 -18.89
C PHE A 513 3.66 -28.04 -20.15
N HIS A 514 2.92 -26.95 -20.32
CA HIS A 514 2.21 -26.65 -21.57
C HIS A 514 3.19 -26.56 -22.74
N SER A 515 4.28 -25.79 -22.58
CA SER A 515 5.26 -25.58 -23.66
C SER A 515 5.92 -26.88 -24.18
N ILE A 516 5.96 -27.94 -23.36
CA ILE A 516 6.53 -29.24 -23.73
C ILE A 516 5.47 -30.32 -24.06
N GLY A 517 4.20 -29.95 -24.04
CA GLY A 517 3.05 -30.83 -24.33
C GLY A 517 2.64 -31.76 -23.20
N ASP A 518 3.08 -31.53 -21.96
CA ASP A 518 2.61 -32.28 -20.79
C ASP A 518 1.32 -31.66 -20.22
N PHE A 519 0.21 -31.93 -20.90
CA PHE A 519 -1.09 -31.37 -20.55
C PHE A 519 -1.65 -31.88 -19.23
N LYS A 520 -1.29 -33.11 -18.81
CA LYS A 520 -1.74 -33.67 -17.53
C LYS A 520 -1.14 -32.90 -16.35
N THR A 521 0.17 -32.66 -16.39
CA THR A 521 0.85 -31.89 -15.35
C THR A 521 0.45 -30.40 -15.41
N THR A 522 0.21 -29.88 -16.61
CA THR A 522 -0.35 -28.53 -16.80
C THR A 522 -1.71 -28.38 -16.10
N ARG A 523 -2.64 -29.32 -16.33
CA ARG A 523 -3.95 -29.35 -15.66
C ARG A 523 -3.80 -29.34 -14.15
N ALA A 524 -3.03 -30.27 -13.61
CA ALA A 524 -2.82 -30.39 -12.16
C ALA A 524 -2.26 -29.09 -11.55
N SER A 525 -1.31 -28.44 -12.25
CA SER A 525 -0.74 -27.16 -11.81
C SER A 525 -1.80 -26.03 -11.79
N LEU A 526 -2.63 -25.92 -12.83
CA LEU A 526 -3.69 -24.92 -12.93
C LEU A 526 -4.79 -25.14 -11.88
N GLU A 527 -5.21 -26.39 -11.67
CA GLU A 527 -6.18 -26.77 -10.63
C GLU A 527 -5.64 -26.43 -9.23
N GLN A 528 -4.39 -26.78 -8.95
CA GLN A 528 -3.75 -26.43 -7.69
C GLN A 528 -3.64 -24.91 -7.50
N HIS A 529 -3.35 -24.15 -8.57
CA HIS A 529 -3.34 -22.68 -8.51
C HIS A 529 -4.70 -22.14 -8.05
N LEU A 530 -5.81 -22.66 -8.61
CA LEU A 530 -7.18 -22.24 -8.24
C LEU A 530 -7.58 -22.70 -6.83
N TRP A 531 -7.12 -23.87 -6.38
CA TRP A 531 -7.48 -24.45 -5.09
C TRP A 531 -6.78 -23.81 -3.89
N LEU A 532 -5.60 -23.20 -4.09
CA LEU A 532 -4.85 -22.54 -3.02
C LEU A 532 -5.62 -21.33 -2.46
N ASN A 533 -6.14 -21.46 -1.22
CA ASN A 533 -6.75 -20.37 -0.46
C ASN A 533 -5.68 -19.39 0.03
N SER A 534 -5.86 -18.07 -0.15
CA SER A 534 -5.01 -17.05 0.51
C SER A 534 -5.85 -16.03 1.24
N THR A 535 -5.20 -15.17 2.03
CA THR A 535 -5.78 -13.99 2.68
C THR A 535 -6.68 -13.12 1.79
N MET A 536 -6.39 -13.05 0.49
CA MET A 536 -7.24 -12.35 -0.48
C MET A 536 -7.71 -13.30 -1.59
N PRO A 537 -8.87 -13.11 -2.21
CA PRO A 537 -9.28 -13.92 -3.37
C PRO A 537 -8.39 -13.65 -4.59
N ILE A 538 -8.27 -14.59 -5.51
CA ILE A 538 -7.59 -14.36 -6.80
C ILE A 538 -8.33 -13.24 -7.53
N ARG A 539 -7.61 -12.27 -8.11
CA ARG A 539 -8.22 -11.19 -8.91
C ARG A 539 -9.10 -11.81 -9.99
N HIS A 540 -10.31 -11.31 -10.17
CA HIS A 540 -11.29 -11.88 -11.09
C HIS A 540 -10.71 -12.13 -12.49
N ASN A 541 -10.06 -11.13 -13.10
CA ASN A 541 -9.42 -11.29 -14.42
C ASN A 541 -8.31 -12.34 -14.46
N THR A 542 -7.55 -12.51 -13.36
CA THR A 542 -6.53 -13.56 -13.25
C THR A 542 -7.18 -14.93 -13.14
N LYS A 543 -8.26 -15.05 -12.37
CA LYS A 543 -9.07 -16.28 -12.29
C LYS A 543 -9.60 -16.66 -13.68
N LEU A 544 -10.21 -15.72 -14.40
CA LEU A 544 -10.73 -15.95 -15.76
C LEU A 544 -9.64 -16.42 -16.73
N LEU A 545 -8.44 -15.84 -16.64
CA LEU A 545 -7.28 -16.28 -17.43
C LEU A 545 -6.89 -17.74 -17.13
N ILE A 546 -6.80 -18.10 -15.84
CA ILE A 546 -6.44 -19.46 -15.41
C ILE A 546 -7.53 -20.45 -15.84
N VAL A 547 -8.81 -20.12 -15.66
CA VAL A 547 -9.94 -20.97 -16.08
C VAL A 547 -9.96 -21.15 -17.59
N THR A 548 -9.70 -20.09 -18.38
CA THR A 548 -9.58 -20.23 -19.85
C THR A 548 -8.49 -21.23 -20.18
N ARG A 549 -7.29 -21.09 -19.61
CA ARG A 549 -6.20 -22.04 -19.87
C ARG A 549 -6.55 -23.46 -19.42
N LEU A 550 -7.23 -23.62 -18.30
CA LEU A 550 -7.67 -24.93 -17.84
C LEU A 550 -8.67 -25.57 -18.82
N ALA A 551 -9.61 -24.79 -19.37
CA ALA A 551 -10.56 -25.27 -20.37
C ALA A 551 -9.88 -25.69 -21.67
N GLU A 552 -8.90 -24.90 -22.13
CA GLU A 552 -8.07 -25.24 -23.28
C GLU A 552 -7.31 -26.56 -23.07
N ILE A 553 -6.78 -26.79 -21.87
CA ILE A 553 -6.09 -28.03 -21.52
C ILE A 553 -7.06 -29.21 -21.43
N HIS A 554 -8.30 -29.01 -20.97
CA HIS A 554 -9.34 -30.04 -21.06
C HIS A 554 -9.64 -30.40 -22.52
N CYS A 555 -9.67 -29.43 -23.44
CA CYS A 555 -9.80 -29.71 -24.87
C CYS A 555 -8.62 -30.54 -25.40
N GLU A 556 -7.38 -30.23 -25.00
CA GLU A 556 -6.19 -31.03 -25.34
C GLU A 556 -6.25 -32.47 -24.81
N LEU A 557 -6.97 -32.68 -23.71
CA LEU A 557 -7.17 -34.00 -23.10
C LEU A 557 -8.45 -34.70 -23.59
N HIS A 558 -9.13 -34.15 -24.61
CA HIS A 558 -10.42 -34.63 -25.12
C HIS A 558 -11.57 -34.64 -24.10
N GLU A 559 -11.47 -33.83 -23.05
CA GLU A 559 -12.46 -33.66 -21.99
C GLU A 559 -13.39 -32.46 -22.30
N TYR A 560 -13.99 -32.44 -23.50
CA TYR A 560 -14.72 -31.28 -24.03
C TYR A 560 -15.92 -30.85 -23.17
N ASP A 561 -16.71 -31.79 -22.66
CA ASP A 561 -17.82 -31.49 -21.76
C ASP A 561 -17.35 -30.78 -20.47
N LYS A 562 -16.17 -31.17 -19.97
CA LYS A 562 -15.57 -30.56 -18.78
C LYS A 562 -15.13 -29.13 -19.06
N ALA A 563 -14.55 -28.88 -20.25
CA ALA A 563 -14.20 -27.54 -20.70
C ALA A 563 -15.45 -26.63 -20.73
N LEU A 564 -16.54 -27.09 -21.35
CA LEU A 564 -17.80 -26.34 -21.40
C LEU A 564 -18.37 -26.08 -20.00
N GLN A 565 -18.34 -27.09 -19.11
CA GLN A 565 -18.83 -26.96 -17.74
C GLN A 565 -18.14 -25.80 -17.00
N ILE A 566 -16.81 -25.72 -17.07
CA ILE A 566 -16.08 -24.67 -16.33
C ILE A 566 -16.14 -23.31 -17.01
N ILE A 567 -16.27 -23.26 -18.34
CA ILE A 567 -16.41 -22.00 -19.10
C ILE A 567 -17.76 -21.35 -18.81
N ASN A 568 -18.86 -22.11 -18.85
CA ASN A 568 -20.21 -21.57 -18.70
C ASN A 568 -20.40 -20.88 -17.35
N VAL A 569 -19.89 -21.47 -16.27
CA VAL A 569 -19.93 -20.89 -14.92
C VAL A 569 -19.30 -19.49 -14.90
N GLU A 570 -18.18 -19.27 -15.56
CA GLU A 570 -17.53 -17.96 -15.56
C GLU A 570 -18.15 -16.98 -16.57
N ILE A 571 -18.59 -17.44 -17.74
CA ILE A 571 -19.23 -16.57 -18.75
C ILE A 571 -20.51 -15.93 -18.20
N GLU A 572 -21.28 -16.65 -17.39
CA GLU A 572 -22.49 -16.13 -16.74
C GLU A 572 -22.19 -14.99 -15.76
N THR A 573 -20.98 -14.93 -15.20
CA THR A 573 -20.57 -13.87 -14.27
C THR A 573 -20.07 -12.59 -14.95
N ILE A 574 -19.84 -12.62 -16.27
CA ILE A 574 -19.31 -11.48 -17.01
C ILE A 574 -20.47 -10.53 -17.37
N SER A 575 -20.48 -9.35 -16.74
CA SER A 575 -21.50 -8.32 -16.98
C SER A 575 -21.43 -7.70 -18.39
N VAL A 576 -20.23 -7.55 -18.94
CA VAL A 576 -20.00 -6.96 -20.27
C VAL A 576 -19.29 -7.95 -21.20
N LYS A 577 -20.06 -8.58 -22.08
CA LYS A 577 -19.61 -9.59 -23.05
C LYS A 577 -18.91 -8.98 -24.28
N LYS A 578 -17.87 -8.18 -24.04
CA LYS A 578 -17.04 -7.56 -25.11
C LYS A 578 -15.55 -7.60 -24.81
N GLY A 579 -15.18 -7.64 -23.52
CA GLY A 579 -13.79 -7.57 -23.09
C GLY A 579 -12.96 -8.79 -23.51
N ARG A 580 -11.63 -8.64 -23.44
CA ARG A 580 -10.66 -9.73 -23.69
C ARG A 580 -10.93 -11.02 -22.90
N PRO A 581 -11.36 -10.98 -21.61
CA PRO A 581 -11.68 -12.20 -20.87
C PRO A 581 -12.85 -12.99 -21.49
N PHE A 582 -13.91 -12.30 -21.90
CA PHE A 582 -15.05 -12.92 -22.61
C PHE A 582 -14.58 -13.56 -23.91
N ARG A 583 -13.88 -12.81 -24.77
CA ARG A 583 -13.39 -13.33 -26.05
C ARG A 583 -12.52 -14.58 -25.90
N ARG A 584 -11.66 -14.63 -24.88
CA ARG A 584 -10.81 -15.80 -24.58
C ARG A 584 -11.61 -17.04 -24.19
N LEU A 585 -12.57 -16.89 -23.27
CA LEU A 585 -13.44 -17.98 -22.85
C LEU A 585 -14.28 -18.51 -24.00
N SER A 586 -14.89 -17.62 -24.79
CA SER A 586 -15.69 -18.01 -25.95
C SER A 586 -14.85 -18.72 -27.03
N MET A 587 -13.59 -18.32 -27.24
CA MET A 587 -12.69 -19.07 -28.15
C MET A 587 -12.42 -20.49 -27.65
N ALA A 588 -12.21 -20.68 -26.35
CA ALA A 588 -12.05 -22.02 -25.77
C ALA A 588 -13.35 -22.84 -25.85
N MET A 589 -14.51 -22.18 -25.72
CA MET A 589 -15.82 -22.80 -25.90
C MET A 589 -16.05 -23.30 -27.33
N ALA A 590 -15.66 -22.51 -28.33
CA ALA A 590 -15.73 -22.92 -29.73
C ALA A 590 -14.86 -24.16 -30.02
N GLU A 591 -13.65 -24.26 -29.44
CA GLU A 591 -12.81 -25.47 -29.55
C GLU A 591 -13.52 -26.70 -28.96
N ALA A 592 -14.14 -26.56 -27.80
CA ALA A 592 -14.86 -27.66 -27.15
C ALA A 592 -16.05 -28.13 -28.01
N TYR A 593 -16.82 -27.21 -28.59
CA TYR A 593 -17.91 -27.56 -29.50
C TYR A 593 -17.43 -28.25 -30.78
N ILE A 594 -16.31 -27.81 -31.36
CA ILE A 594 -15.69 -28.51 -32.49
C ILE A 594 -15.32 -29.95 -32.08
N GLY A 595 -14.72 -30.13 -30.90
CA GLY A 595 -14.38 -31.45 -30.35
C GLY A 595 -15.58 -32.38 -30.15
N LEU A 596 -16.74 -31.82 -29.82
CA LEU A 596 -18.02 -32.55 -29.71
C LEU A 596 -18.75 -32.75 -31.06
N GLY A 597 -18.20 -32.26 -32.17
CA GLY A 597 -18.87 -32.26 -33.48
C GLY A 597 -20.07 -31.29 -33.59
N GLN A 598 -20.23 -30.40 -32.61
CA GLN A 598 -21.29 -29.38 -32.56
C GLN A 598 -20.90 -28.15 -33.37
N PHE A 599 -20.75 -28.34 -34.69
CA PHE A 599 -20.21 -27.30 -35.55
C PHE A 599 -21.10 -26.07 -35.70
N ASN A 600 -22.41 -26.17 -35.50
CA ASN A 600 -23.31 -25.02 -35.60
C ASN A 600 -23.14 -24.09 -34.41
N ASP A 601 -23.05 -24.65 -33.20
CA ASP A 601 -22.82 -23.89 -31.98
C ASP A 601 -21.44 -23.21 -32.01
N ALA A 602 -20.41 -23.94 -32.48
CA ALA A 602 -19.09 -23.36 -32.71
C ALA A 602 -19.15 -22.19 -33.70
N THR A 603 -19.84 -22.32 -34.85
CA THR A 603 -19.99 -21.24 -35.83
C THR A 603 -20.67 -20.02 -35.21
N SER A 604 -21.76 -20.22 -34.47
CA SER A 604 -22.50 -19.13 -33.81
C SER A 604 -21.61 -18.33 -32.85
N ILE A 605 -20.77 -19.01 -32.08
CA ILE A 605 -19.79 -18.35 -31.20
C ILE A 605 -18.78 -17.52 -32.00
N LEU A 606 -18.23 -18.08 -33.10
CA LEU A 606 -17.24 -17.35 -33.89
C LEU A 606 -17.85 -16.11 -34.57
N GLU A 607 -19.12 -16.16 -34.95
CA GLU A 607 -19.88 -15.01 -35.48
C GLU A 607 -20.08 -13.92 -34.41
N GLU A 608 -20.46 -14.30 -33.18
CA GLU A 608 -20.54 -13.35 -32.07
C GLU A 608 -19.19 -12.66 -31.84
N LEU A 609 -18.08 -13.43 -31.90
CA LEU A 609 -16.74 -12.92 -31.67
C LEU A 609 -16.26 -11.91 -32.73
N ILE A 610 -16.81 -11.94 -33.96
CA ILE A 610 -16.56 -10.91 -34.97
C ILE A 610 -17.13 -9.56 -34.52
N THR A 611 -18.33 -9.56 -33.93
CA THR A 611 -19.03 -8.32 -33.55
C THR A 611 -18.37 -7.56 -32.39
N VAL A 612 -17.51 -8.24 -31.63
CA VAL A 612 -16.80 -7.70 -30.47
C VAL A 612 -15.27 -7.67 -30.66
N GLU A 613 -14.80 -7.93 -31.87
CA GLU A 613 -13.39 -7.81 -32.24
C GLU A 613 -12.97 -6.32 -32.21
N PRO A 614 -11.84 -5.95 -31.60
CA PRO A 614 -11.33 -4.59 -31.65
C PRO A 614 -11.04 -4.15 -33.10
N PRO A 615 -11.32 -2.89 -33.46
CA PRO A 615 -11.04 -2.39 -34.81
C PRO A 615 -9.54 -2.31 -35.11
N GLU A 616 -8.72 -2.01 -34.10
CA GLU A 616 -7.26 -1.94 -34.17
C GLU A 616 -6.64 -3.12 -33.42
N LEU A 617 -5.59 -3.72 -33.99
CA LEU A 617 -4.94 -4.94 -33.48
C LEU A 617 -3.51 -4.67 -33.01
N ASP A 618 -3.34 -3.57 -32.27
CA ASP A 618 -2.03 -3.13 -31.78
C ASP A 618 -1.50 -4.03 -30.65
N ASP A 619 -2.38 -4.77 -29.96
CA ASP A 619 -2.01 -5.75 -28.94
C ASP A 619 -1.74 -7.13 -29.55
N LEU A 620 -0.56 -7.69 -29.28
CA LEU A 620 -0.15 -9.01 -29.78
C LEU A 620 -1.13 -10.13 -29.40
N ASN A 621 -1.81 -10.05 -28.24
CA ASN A 621 -2.82 -11.05 -27.87
C ASN A 621 -4.07 -10.95 -28.73
N ASP A 622 -4.46 -9.74 -29.13
CA ASP A 622 -5.63 -9.53 -29.98
C ASP A 622 -5.35 -10.06 -31.40
N GLN A 623 -4.12 -9.94 -31.90
CA GLN A 623 -3.67 -10.61 -33.13
C GLN A 623 -3.74 -12.14 -33.02
N VAL A 624 -3.29 -12.72 -31.90
CA VAL A 624 -3.36 -14.17 -31.65
C VAL A 624 -4.81 -14.67 -31.59
N LEU A 625 -5.71 -13.92 -30.95
CA LEU A 625 -7.14 -14.26 -30.89
C LEU A 625 -7.81 -14.20 -32.27
N LYS A 626 -7.47 -13.21 -33.10
CA LYS A 626 -7.96 -13.13 -34.48
C LYS A 626 -7.51 -14.33 -35.30
N MET A 627 -6.22 -14.67 -35.26
CA MET A 627 -5.72 -15.85 -35.97
C MET A 627 -6.38 -17.14 -35.50
N ARG A 628 -6.57 -17.29 -34.19
CA ARG A 628 -7.29 -18.44 -33.64
C ARG A 628 -8.71 -18.54 -34.21
N ARG A 629 -9.45 -17.43 -34.28
CA ARG A 629 -10.80 -17.39 -34.85
C ARG A 629 -10.81 -17.87 -36.30
N LEU A 630 -9.90 -17.36 -37.14
CA LEU A 630 -9.81 -17.72 -38.56
C LEU A 630 -9.49 -19.22 -38.74
N ILE A 631 -8.55 -19.74 -37.96
CA ILE A 631 -8.18 -21.16 -37.95
C ILE A 631 -9.37 -22.01 -37.53
N LEU A 632 -10.13 -21.60 -36.51
CA LEU A 632 -11.33 -22.32 -36.08
C LEU A 632 -12.41 -22.34 -37.17
N SER A 633 -12.64 -21.21 -37.85
CA SER A 633 -13.58 -21.16 -38.98
C SER A 633 -13.16 -22.09 -40.11
N ALA A 634 -11.87 -22.13 -40.45
CA ALA A 634 -11.34 -23.01 -41.49
C ALA A 634 -11.46 -24.49 -41.10
N ARG A 635 -11.13 -24.83 -39.84
CA ARG A 635 -11.29 -26.19 -39.29
C ARG A 635 -12.74 -26.66 -39.32
N ILE A 636 -13.71 -25.81 -38.95
CA ILE A 636 -15.13 -26.17 -39.01
C ILE A 636 -15.55 -26.59 -40.43
N GLN A 637 -15.19 -25.81 -41.45
CA GLN A 637 -15.53 -26.18 -42.84
C GLN A 637 -14.82 -27.45 -43.28
N HIS A 638 -13.58 -27.62 -42.84
CA HIS A 638 -12.79 -28.81 -43.15
C HIS A 638 -13.41 -30.07 -42.52
N GLU A 639 -13.80 -30.01 -41.24
CA GLU A 639 -14.49 -31.10 -40.53
C GLU A 639 -15.88 -31.42 -41.11
N ARG A 640 -16.55 -30.44 -41.71
CA ARG A 640 -17.80 -30.65 -42.46
C ARG A 640 -17.60 -31.27 -43.85
N CYS A 641 -16.36 -31.63 -44.21
CA CYS A 641 -15.97 -32.07 -45.56
C CYS A 641 -16.26 -31.03 -46.66
N ASN A 642 -16.47 -29.76 -46.31
CA ASN A 642 -16.56 -28.67 -47.27
C ASN A 642 -15.15 -28.17 -47.62
N PHE A 643 -14.40 -28.99 -48.35
CA PHE A 643 -12.99 -28.73 -48.63
C PHE A 643 -12.76 -27.48 -49.48
N VAL A 644 -13.71 -27.10 -50.34
CA VAL A 644 -13.64 -25.84 -51.11
C VAL A 644 -13.71 -24.63 -50.17
N GLY A 645 -14.71 -24.61 -49.27
CA GLY A 645 -14.83 -23.54 -48.26
C GLY A 645 -13.66 -23.53 -47.28
N ALA A 646 -13.19 -24.71 -46.85
CA ALA A 646 -12.03 -24.85 -45.99
C ALA A 646 -10.77 -24.27 -46.65
N LEU A 647 -10.50 -24.63 -47.90
CA LEU A 647 -9.35 -24.14 -48.67
C LEU A 647 -9.36 -22.61 -48.80
N MET A 648 -10.52 -22.01 -49.07
CA MET A 648 -10.68 -20.56 -49.10
C MET A 648 -10.30 -19.92 -47.75
N LEU A 649 -10.80 -20.47 -46.64
CA LEU A 649 -10.54 -19.94 -45.30
C LEU A 649 -9.09 -20.18 -44.84
N TRP A 650 -8.47 -21.31 -45.19
CA TRP A 650 -7.06 -21.56 -44.90
C TRP A 650 -6.13 -20.61 -45.66
N ASN A 651 -6.40 -20.36 -46.94
CA ASN A 651 -5.68 -19.37 -47.72
C ASN A 651 -5.83 -17.96 -47.14
N GLN A 652 -7.06 -17.59 -46.74
CA GLN A 652 -7.32 -16.33 -46.06
C GLN A 652 -6.54 -16.22 -44.74
N ALA A 653 -6.54 -17.27 -43.91
CA ALA A 653 -5.77 -17.30 -42.67
C ALA A 653 -4.26 -17.13 -42.93
N GLY A 654 -3.72 -17.82 -43.95
CA GLY A 654 -2.33 -17.68 -44.36
C GLY A 654 -1.97 -16.28 -44.85
N GLN A 655 -2.87 -15.60 -45.58
CA GLN A 655 -2.65 -14.23 -46.02
C GLN A 655 -2.68 -13.25 -44.84
N VAL A 656 -3.69 -13.34 -43.97
CA VAL A 656 -3.79 -12.48 -42.78
C VAL A 656 -2.59 -12.67 -41.85
N MET A 657 -2.10 -13.90 -41.69
CA MET A 657 -0.94 -14.18 -40.83
C MET A 657 0.30 -13.37 -41.20
N LYS A 658 0.54 -13.13 -42.50
CA LYS A 658 1.69 -12.35 -43.00
C LYS A 658 1.65 -10.89 -42.55
N ASP A 659 0.44 -10.35 -42.38
CA ASP A 659 0.21 -8.95 -42.01
C ASP A 659 0.27 -8.72 -40.48
N LEU A 660 0.34 -9.79 -39.68
CA LEU A 660 0.34 -9.72 -38.21
C LEU A 660 1.76 -9.85 -37.65
N SER A 661 2.23 -8.76 -37.02
CA SER A 661 3.60 -8.66 -36.48
C SER A 661 3.96 -9.74 -35.46
N THR A 662 2.99 -10.23 -34.68
CA THR A 662 3.21 -11.33 -33.72
C THR A 662 3.73 -12.58 -34.42
N PHE A 663 3.17 -12.92 -35.58
CA PHE A 663 3.47 -14.16 -36.30
C PHE A 663 4.75 -14.06 -37.16
N ASN A 664 5.21 -12.84 -37.45
CA ASN A 664 6.51 -12.60 -38.08
C ASN A 664 7.68 -12.70 -37.10
N SER A 665 7.42 -12.56 -35.79
CA SER A 665 8.45 -12.56 -34.75
C SER A 665 8.38 -13.77 -33.80
N ARG A 666 7.22 -14.42 -33.68
CA ARG A 666 6.94 -15.57 -32.82
C ARG A 666 5.91 -16.47 -33.51
N HIS A 667 5.77 -17.73 -33.08
CA HIS A 667 4.70 -18.61 -33.54
C HIS A 667 4.71 -18.93 -35.05
N GLY A 668 5.89 -18.92 -35.68
CA GLY A 668 6.06 -19.25 -37.10
C GLY A 668 5.56 -20.66 -37.45
N TRP A 669 5.61 -21.59 -36.50
CA TRP A 669 5.10 -22.96 -36.63
C TRP A 669 3.64 -23.04 -37.10
N ILE A 670 2.81 -22.05 -36.77
CA ILE A 670 1.40 -22.02 -37.19
C ILE A 670 1.26 -21.98 -38.72
N ALA A 671 2.22 -21.38 -39.43
CA ALA A 671 2.23 -21.35 -40.89
C ALA A 671 2.36 -22.77 -41.48
N ALA A 672 3.16 -23.64 -40.86
CA ALA A 672 3.30 -25.02 -41.29
C ALA A 672 1.95 -25.75 -41.21
N ILE A 673 1.21 -25.58 -40.11
CA ILE A 673 -0.10 -26.24 -39.94
C ILE A 673 -1.12 -25.72 -40.96
N ILE A 674 -1.13 -24.42 -41.27
CA ILE A 674 -1.99 -23.85 -42.31
C ILE A 674 -1.67 -24.49 -43.67
N GLN A 675 -0.39 -24.57 -44.03
CA GLN A 675 0.05 -25.16 -45.30
C GLN A 675 -0.27 -26.67 -45.39
N LEU A 676 -0.09 -27.43 -44.30
CA LEU A 676 -0.50 -28.84 -44.25
C LEU A 676 -2.02 -29.00 -44.40
N SER A 677 -2.80 -28.08 -43.82
CA SER A 677 -4.26 -28.10 -43.95
C SER A 677 -4.72 -27.79 -45.38
N ILE A 678 -4.01 -26.88 -46.07
CA ILE A 678 -4.19 -26.58 -47.50
C ILE A 678 -3.82 -27.81 -48.34
N ALA A 679 -2.68 -28.43 -48.08
CA ALA A 679 -2.20 -29.62 -48.79
C ALA A 679 -3.23 -30.75 -48.71
N HIS A 680 -3.75 -31.02 -47.51
CA HIS A 680 -4.79 -32.02 -47.30
C HIS A 680 -6.04 -31.72 -48.14
N ALA A 681 -6.58 -30.49 -48.04
CA ALA A 681 -7.79 -30.11 -48.79
C ALA A 681 -7.59 -30.20 -50.31
N GLN A 682 -6.43 -29.80 -50.84
CA GLN A 682 -6.10 -29.89 -52.27
C GLN A 682 -6.03 -31.35 -52.75
N ILE A 683 -5.40 -32.23 -51.97
CA ILE A 683 -5.30 -33.67 -52.29
C ILE A 683 -6.70 -34.30 -52.35
N VAL A 684 -7.56 -34.00 -51.37
CA VAL A 684 -8.93 -34.53 -51.33
C VAL A 684 -9.78 -34.01 -52.49
N LEU A 685 -9.55 -32.76 -52.92
CA LEU A 685 -10.19 -32.18 -54.12
C LEU A 685 -9.60 -32.70 -55.45
N GLY A 686 -8.60 -33.59 -55.41
CA GLY A 686 -7.95 -34.18 -56.58
C GLY A 686 -6.80 -33.36 -57.17
N ASN A 687 -6.49 -32.19 -56.62
CA ASN A 687 -5.36 -31.36 -57.05
C ASN A 687 -4.06 -31.80 -56.34
N SER A 688 -3.46 -32.86 -56.86
CA SER A 688 -2.24 -33.42 -56.27
C SER A 688 -1.02 -32.51 -56.39
N GLU A 689 -0.94 -31.67 -57.43
CA GLU A 689 0.17 -30.73 -57.65
C GLU A 689 0.12 -29.59 -56.64
N GLY A 690 -1.01 -28.90 -56.51
CA GLY A 690 -1.18 -27.87 -55.48
C GLY A 690 -1.07 -28.43 -54.06
N GLY A 691 -1.48 -29.68 -53.86
CA GLY A 691 -1.24 -30.40 -52.60
C GLY A 691 0.24 -30.60 -52.28
N ARG A 692 1.06 -30.90 -53.30
CA ARG A 692 2.50 -31.07 -53.16
C ARG A 692 3.22 -29.76 -52.86
N GLU A 693 2.87 -28.69 -53.57
CA GLU A 693 3.44 -27.35 -53.34
C GLU A 693 3.21 -26.88 -51.89
N ALA A 694 1.99 -27.02 -51.40
CA ALA A 694 1.65 -26.65 -50.02
C ALA A 694 2.36 -27.55 -48.99
N TRP A 695 2.50 -28.84 -49.27
CA TRP A 695 3.26 -29.75 -48.41
C TRP A 695 4.73 -29.35 -48.31
N ASP A 696 5.40 -29.12 -49.44
CA ASP A 696 6.81 -28.74 -49.47
C ASP A 696 7.03 -27.39 -48.73
N ALA A 697 6.13 -26.41 -48.92
CA ALA A 697 6.15 -25.16 -48.16
C ALA A 697 6.00 -25.38 -46.64
N ALA A 698 5.16 -26.33 -46.22
CA ALA A 698 5.02 -26.65 -44.79
C ALA A 698 6.27 -27.32 -44.21
N VAL A 699 6.91 -28.22 -44.97
CA VAL A 699 8.15 -28.89 -44.58
C VAL A 699 9.28 -27.87 -44.42
N GLU A 700 9.38 -26.88 -45.31
CA GLU A 700 10.38 -25.81 -45.17
C GLU A 700 10.23 -25.02 -43.87
N VAL A 701 8.99 -24.68 -43.49
CA VAL A 701 8.71 -24.04 -42.20
C VAL A 701 9.06 -24.98 -41.05
N ALA A 702 8.65 -26.26 -41.16
CA ALA A 702 8.83 -27.23 -40.08
C ALA A 702 10.30 -27.57 -39.77
N MET A 703 11.18 -27.41 -40.74
CA MET A 703 12.63 -27.55 -40.56
C MET A 703 13.29 -26.35 -39.87
N ARG A 704 12.63 -25.19 -39.84
CA ARG A 704 13.18 -23.93 -39.29
C ARG A 704 12.54 -23.54 -37.96
N GLU A 705 11.26 -23.86 -37.80
CA GLU A 705 10.45 -23.48 -36.64
C GLU A 705 10.33 -24.64 -35.65
N ARG A 706 10.36 -24.31 -34.35
CA ARG A 706 10.11 -25.30 -33.29
C ARG A 706 8.62 -25.60 -33.21
N PHE A 707 8.29 -26.83 -32.86
CA PHE A 707 6.92 -27.26 -32.65
C PHE A 707 6.30 -26.56 -31.42
N GLU A 708 5.10 -26.00 -31.57
CA GLU A 708 4.44 -25.20 -30.55
C GLU A 708 2.97 -25.57 -30.30
N PHE A 709 2.53 -25.42 -29.05
CA PHE A 709 1.17 -25.69 -28.59
C PHE A 709 0.36 -24.40 -28.34
N VAL A 710 0.36 -23.48 -29.31
CA VAL A 710 -0.26 -22.13 -29.16
C VAL A 710 -1.78 -22.18 -29.11
N PHE A 711 -2.38 -22.96 -30.02
CA PHE A 711 -3.83 -23.12 -30.17
C PHE A 711 -4.23 -24.54 -29.76
N PRO A 712 -5.26 -24.70 -28.90
CA PRO A 712 -5.63 -26.01 -28.39
C PRO A 712 -6.04 -26.95 -29.51
N VAL A 713 -5.69 -28.23 -29.38
CA VAL A 713 -6.11 -29.31 -30.29
C VAL A 713 -5.48 -29.20 -31.69
N LEU A 714 -4.91 -28.05 -32.04
CA LEU A 714 -4.40 -27.77 -33.38
C LEU A 714 -3.11 -28.55 -33.67
N ALA A 715 -2.12 -28.44 -32.79
CA ALA A 715 -0.84 -29.13 -32.97
C ALA A 715 -0.91 -30.61 -32.57
N THR A 716 -1.89 -30.99 -31.76
CA THR A 716 -2.04 -32.35 -31.22
C THR A 716 -2.97 -33.17 -32.11
N THR A 717 -4.28 -32.92 -32.06
CA THR A 717 -5.30 -33.76 -32.70
C THR A 717 -5.43 -33.44 -34.18
N TRP A 718 -5.56 -32.15 -34.52
CA TRP A 718 -5.80 -31.71 -35.89
C TRP A 718 -4.61 -32.04 -36.80
N LEU A 719 -3.41 -31.68 -36.37
CA LEU A 719 -2.19 -31.92 -37.12
C LEU A 719 -1.95 -33.43 -37.33
N GLN A 720 -2.13 -34.26 -36.29
CA GLN A 720 -2.02 -35.71 -36.42
C GLN A 720 -3.02 -36.27 -37.44
N LYS A 721 -4.26 -35.81 -37.42
CA LYS A 721 -5.30 -36.21 -38.38
C LYS A 721 -4.89 -35.89 -39.82
N ILE A 722 -4.62 -34.62 -40.12
CA ILE A 722 -4.35 -34.21 -41.51
C ILE A 722 -3.04 -34.81 -42.05
N VAL A 723 -2.00 -34.92 -41.22
CA VAL A 723 -0.72 -35.52 -41.67
C VAL A 723 -0.89 -37.02 -41.88
N GLY A 724 -1.62 -37.71 -40.99
CA GLY A 724 -1.92 -39.12 -41.15
C GLY A 724 -2.73 -39.41 -42.42
N GLU A 725 -3.76 -38.60 -42.71
CA GLU A 725 -4.57 -38.73 -43.92
C GLU A 725 -3.75 -38.44 -45.20
N ILE A 726 -2.88 -37.43 -45.19
CA ILE A 726 -1.95 -37.18 -46.31
C ILE A 726 -0.97 -38.34 -46.49
N TYR A 727 -0.40 -38.87 -45.41
CA TYR A 727 0.52 -39.99 -45.48
C TYR A 727 -0.18 -41.24 -46.05
N GLN A 728 -1.40 -41.55 -45.60
CA GLN A 728 -2.17 -42.67 -46.15
C GLN A 728 -2.46 -42.49 -47.65
N ALA A 729 -2.74 -41.26 -48.09
CA ALA A 729 -3.05 -40.97 -49.48
C ALA A 729 -1.82 -40.89 -50.41
N LYS A 730 -0.65 -40.46 -49.89
CA LYS A 730 0.52 -40.08 -50.71
C LYS A 730 1.87 -40.64 -50.24
N GLY A 731 1.95 -41.18 -49.02
CA GLY A 731 3.17 -41.69 -48.41
C GLY A 731 4.19 -40.61 -48.01
N TRP A 732 3.76 -39.36 -47.80
CA TRP A 732 4.66 -38.24 -47.52
C TRP A 732 4.95 -38.11 -46.01
N PRO A 733 6.21 -38.27 -45.56
CA PRO A 733 6.55 -38.19 -44.14
C PRO A 733 6.80 -36.74 -43.71
N LEU A 734 6.42 -36.39 -42.46
CA LEU A 734 6.68 -35.08 -41.87
C LEU A 734 7.62 -35.21 -40.67
N ARG A 735 8.73 -34.47 -40.70
CA ARG A 735 9.65 -34.35 -39.56
C ARG A 735 9.42 -33.03 -38.83
N VAL A 736 9.35 -33.08 -37.51
CA VAL A 736 9.09 -31.91 -36.65
C VAL A 736 10.11 -31.81 -35.51
N MET A 737 10.54 -30.59 -35.21
CA MET A 737 11.47 -30.29 -34.13
C MET A 737 10.73 -30.14 -32.80
N MET A 738 10.85 -31.13 -31.92
CA MET A 738 10.09 -31.17 -30.66
C MET A 738 10.64 -30.17 -29.62
N PRO A 739 9.77 -29.54 -28.80
CA PRO A 739 10.21 -28.64 -27.73
C PRO A 739 10.82 -29.40 -26.54
N GLY A 740 11.56 -28.67 -25.70
CA GLY A 740 12.06 -29.17 -24.41
C GLY A 740 13.22 -30.18 -24.51
N GLY A 741 14.01 -30.13 -25.59
CA GLY A 741 15.16 -31.02 -25.78
C GLY A 741 14.80 -32.48 -26.12
N LYS A 742 13.54 -32.74 -26.47
CA LYS A 742 13.10 -34.05 -27.01
C LYS A 742 13.69 -34.26 -28.40
N SER A 743 13.91 -35.52 -28.77
CA SER A 743 14.29 -35.87 -30.14
C SER A 743 13.21 -35.45 -31.14
N ASP A 744 13.62 -35.08 -32.35
CA ASP A 744 12.71 -34.83 -33.46
C ASP A 744 11.75 -36.01 -33.66
N LEU A 745 10.51 -35.68 -34.00
CA LEU A 745 9.48 -36.67 -34.32
C LEU A 745 9.34 -36.75 -35.84
N THR A 746 9.30 -37.96 -36.38
CA THR A 746 8.93 -38.19 -37.79
C THR A 746 7.61 -38.93 -37.82
N TRP A 747 6.60 -38.29 -38.41
CA TRP A 747 5.35 -38.95 -38.74
C TRP A 747 5.52 -39.73 -40.04
N LEU A 748 5.25 -41.02 -39.92
CA LEU A 748 5.26 -42.04 -40.94
C LEU A 748 3.87 -42.65 -41.07
#